data_AF-A0A4V1TP98-F1
#
_entry.id   AF-A0A4V1TP98-F1
#
_cell.length_a   1.000
_cell.length_b   1.000
_cell.length_c   1.000
_cell.angle_alpha   90.00
_cell.angle_beta   90.00
_cell.angle_gamma   90.00
#
_symmetry.space_group_name_H-M   'P 1'
#
loop_
_entity.id
_entity.type
_entity.pdbx_description
1 polymer ?
#
loop_
_entity_poly.entity_id
_entity_poly.type
_entity_poly.pdbx_seq_one_letter_code
_entity_poly.pdbx_strand_id
1 'polypeptide(L)'
;MHEYSRKLTAAQRAGSVLRRVLMGLLMLLWIGAGAQAATRAATAPAHLGWDIPTERIDDADSGFTPSQVAGMNGGVITANLHRPLNAGYLHHTVWLRFRAPGTAGDPPLWLLAEPTYVDSITVYQPGREGEPAWRSQEGGDLVPGERKMGVRQPLFELQPGQITLVKIRTTSAMQLHAQVLTADALRETLATTERNMGLFFGVVIALLIAIVGAAAVFRTQDLWGLAVLGIVSSIHMFNVRGYGSLWAPPQWTVAASNAVGIGAFALAAALAWQIKHQLTSAQRHRGVRRVLDALMVVSVLGMMSPIAGLYGSVAWVNLVSLALCDVIAISLCVTALRHSRQQRTQHAVLLCAYALHMIAGGPIALVLMGQGGTRFDVTLVWQTEIFLFMVLVAGAIFVEMVARYRKAETIKDTALAHLEQSEHLLEERIELRTAELFAAQEELALALTSERTLRQEQRQFFQMISHEFRTPLAVIDSAAAEQSAFPSPELEQQTERAAQIRRACRRLTSLVDSCLVNDRMDKTGFTLHGAPVAVADLLEHAAQLVQWSPKHRLHLFTQASPDQWVCDAALVRIALSNVVDNAVKYAKAGEIFITAVKNDAGLLELSVADDGSGISLEVMNKMFDQFERGNRTDQARGFGLGLWVARRIARLHGGDIQVESEPGRGTCFTLTIANQKIAG
;
A
#
# COMPACT_ATOMS: atom_id res chain seq x y z
N MET A 1 15.38 15.40 -1.15
CA MET A 1 16.79 14.92 -1.02
C MET A 1 17.44 15.23 0.34
N HIS A 2 17.32 16.43 0.90
CA HIS A 2 18.02 16.82 2.14
C HIS A 2 17.65 16.03 3.41
N GLU A 3 16.38 15.65 3.57
CA GLU A 3 15.90 14.86 4.72
C GLU A 3 16.37 13.40 4.67
N TYR A 4 16.49 12.85 3.47
CA TYR A 4 16.98 11.49 3.22
C TYR A 4 18.49 11.37 3.42
N SER A 5 19.26 12.39 3.00
CA SER A 5 20.71 12.50 3.28
C SER A 5 21.01 12.59 4.79
N ARG A 6 20.16 13.29 5.56
CA ARG A 6 20.25 13.33 7.03
C ARG A 6 19.97 11.97 7.68
N LYS A 7 19.01 11.20 7.18
CA LYS A 7 18.75 9.83 7.65
C LYS A 7 19.89 8.86 7.27
N LEU A 8 20.49 9.05 6.09
CA LEU A 8 21.68 8.32 5.61
C LEU A 8 22.90 8.53 6.51
N THR A 9 23.20 9.78 6.83
CA THR A 9 24.29 10.12 7.76
C THR A 9 23.97 9.66 9.17
N ALA A 10 22.71 9.74 9.62
CA ALA A 10 22.30 9.24 10.93
C ALA A 10 22.44 7.71 11.05
N ALA A 11 22.05 6.93 10.05
CA ALA A 11 22.15 5.46 10.07
C ALA A 11 23.61 4.97 9.94
N GLN A 12 24.42 5.59 9.08
CA GLN A 12 25.85 5.28 8.98
C GLN A 12 26.63 5.74 10.23
N ARG A 13 26.27 6.89 10.81
CA ARG A 13 26.81 7.32 12.12
C ARG A 13 26.35 6.37 13.22
N ALA A 14 25.09 5.97 13.27
CA ALA A 14 24.58 5.02 14.26
C ALA A 14 25.30 3.66 14.16
N GLY A 15 25.52 3.14 12.95
CA GLY A 15 26.24 1.89 12.74
C GLY A 15 27.73 1.96 13.09
N SER A 16 28.41 3.06 12.74
CA SER A 16 29.82 3.27 13.11
C SER A 16 30.00 3.55 14.61
N VAL A 17 29.06 4.28 15.23
CA VAL A 17 29.00 4.49 16.68
C VAL A 17 28.76 3.16 17.39
N LEU A 18 27.78 2.36 16.99
CA LEU A 18 27.50 1.07 17.60
C LEU A 18 28.69 0.12 17.49
N ARG A 19 29.39 0.07 16.34
CA ARG A 19 30.61 -0.73 16.16
C ARG A 19 31.74 -0.28 17.08
N ARG A 20 31.96 1.04 17.18
CA ARG A 20 32.98 1.61 18.10
C ARG A 20 32.61 1.38 19.56
N VAL A 21 31.33 1.45 19.90
CA VAL A 21 30.80 1.12 21.23
C VAL A 21 31.04 -0.36 21.52
N LEU A 22 30.64 -1.28 20.65
CA LEU A 22 30.85 -2.72 20.84
C LEU A 22 32.34 -3.05 21.03
N MET A 23 33.21 -2.46 20.19
CA MET A 23 34.66 -2.67 20.25
C MET A 23 35.27 -2.05 21.52
N GLY A 24 34.77 -0.88 21.94
CA GLY A 24 35.14 -0.24 23.20
C GLY A 24 34.69 -1.04 24.42
N LEU A 25 33.48 -1.60 24.42
CA LEU A 25 32.98 -2.47 25.49
C LEU A 25 33.78 -3.78 25.58
N LEU A 26 34.13 -4.39 24.44
CA LEU A 26 35.01 -5.57 24.38
C LEU A 26 36.42 -5.25 24.90
N MET A 27 36.99 -4.09 24.53
CA MET A 27 38.28 -3.65 25.05
C MET A 27 38.23 -3.38 26.56
N LEU A 28 37.19 -2.72 27.07
CA LEU A 28 37.03 -2.45 28.50
C LEU A 28 36.93 -3.74 29.33
N LEU A 29 36.21 -4.75 28.84
CA LEU A 29 36.16 -6.06 29.48
C LEU A 29 37.49 -6.81 29.41
N TRP A 30 38.20 -6.72 28.27
CA TRP A 30 39.52 -7.35 28.13
C TRP A 30 40.57 -6.69 29.04
N ILE A 31 40.52 -5.37 29.19
CA ILE A 31 41.37 -4.62 30.13
C ILE A 31 41.01 -4.98 31.58
N GLY A 32 39.73 -5.12 31.91
CA GLY A 32 39.27 -5.57 33.22
C GLY A 32 39.73 -6.99 33.56
N ALA A 33 39.70 -7.92 32.60
CA ALA A 33 40.19 -9.29 32.75
C ALA A 33 41.74 -9.35 32.80
N GLY A 34 42.44 -8.49 32.05
CA GLY A 34 43.90 -8.38 32.08
C GLY A 34 44.44 -7.82 33.40
N ALA A 35 43.70 -6.88 34.02
CA ALA A 35 44.03 -6.34 35.34
C ALA A 35 43.92 -7.40 36.46
N GLN A 36 43.07 -8.43 36.27
CA GLN A 36 42.91 -9.56 37.19
C GLN A 36 44.16 -10.46 37.27
N ALA A 37 44.93 -10.56 36.19
CA ALA A 37 46.15 -11.38 36.16
C ALA A 37 47.36 -10.70 36.83
N ALA A 38 47.29 -9.38 37.08
CA ALA A 38 48.42 -8.58 37.57
C ALA A 38 48.43 -8.36 39.09
N THR A 39 47.32 -8.58 39.79
CA THR A 39 47.24 -8.48 41.26
C THR A 39 47.54 -9.83 41.89
N ARG A 40 48.82 -10.10 42.16
CA ARG A 40 49.23 -11.18 43.07
C ARG A 40 49.03 -10.69 44.51
N ALA A 41 48.01 -11.24 45.18
CA ALA A 41 47.88 -11.11 46.64
C ALA A 41 49.15 -11.61 47.34
N ALA A 42 49.58 -10.91 48.39
CA ALA A 42 50.82 -11.21 49.14
C ALA A 42 50.79 -12.57 49.87
N THR A 43 49.61 -13.19 50.01
CA THR A 43 49.40 -14.56 50.50
C THR A 43 48.31 -15.21 49.64
N ALA A 44 48.58 -16.40 49.09
CA ALA A 44 47.60 -17.11 48.27
C ALA A 44 46.44 -17.61 49.16
N PRO A 45 45.17 -17.45 48.76
CA PRO A 45 44.04 -18.00 49.50
C PRO A 45 44.11 -19.53 49.55
N ALA A 46 43.83 -20.11 50.72
CA ALA A 46 43.79 -21.55 50.90
C ALA A 46 42.37 -22.08 50.67
N HIS A 47 42.20 -23.01 49.74
CA HIS A 47 40.90 -23.54 49.32
C HIS A 47 40.54 -24.83 50.05
N LEU A 48 39.29 -24.93 50.50
CA LEU A 48 38.76 -26.18 51.05
C LEU A 48 38.76 -27.28 49.97
N GLY A 49 39.26 -28.46 50.34
CA GLY A 49 39.36 -29.64 49.49
C GLY A 49 40.63 -29.71 48.63
N TRP A 50 41.18 -28.59 48.13
CA TRP A 50 42.48 -28.62 47.43
C TRP A 50 43.66 -28.40 48.36
N ASP A 51 43.64 -27.30 49.12
CA ASP A 51 44.76 -26.88 49.96
C ASP A 51 44.53 -27.29 51.41
N ILE A 52 43.26 -27.26 51.85
CA ILE A 52 42.83 -27.64 53.20
C ILE A 52 42.10 -28.99 53.12
N PRO A 53 42.68 -30.08 53.67
CA PRO A 53 42.01 -31.37 53.75
C PRO A 53 40.65 -31.23 54.43
N THR A 54 39.61 -31.67 53.74
CA THR A 54 38.22 -31.50 54.18
C THR A 54 37.50 -32.83 54.10
N GLU A 55 36.85 -33.22 55.17
CA GLU A 55 36.02 -34.42 55.24
C GLU A 55 34.56 -34.06 54.94
N ARG A 56 33.92 -34.84 54.07
CA ARG A 56 32.49 -34.76 53.77
C ARG A 56 31.74 -35.84 54.53
N ILE A 57 30.69 -35.42 55.23
CA ILE A 57 29.80 -36.29 55.99
C ILE A 57 28.36 -35.98 55.53
N ASP A 58 27.71 -36.98 54.96
CA ASP A 58 26.33 -36.87 54.49
C ASP A 58 25.34 -37.21 55.61
N ASP A 59 24.48 -36.26 55.95
CA ASP A 59 23.45 -36.37 56.98
C ASP A 59 22.09 -36.55 56.30
N ALA A 60 21.81 -37.81 55.88
CA ALA A 60 20.64 -38.18 55.10
C ALA A 60 19.32 -37.78 55.78
N ASP A 61 19.22 -37.98 57.09
CA ASP A 61 18.05 -37.64 57.89
C ASP A 61 18.05 -36.17 58.38
N SER A 62 19.12 -35.42 58.08
CA SER A 62 19.34 -34.02 58.50
C SER A 62 19.26 -33.81 60.03
N GLY A 63 19.62 -34.84 60.80
CA GLY A 63 19.44 -34.90 62.25
C GLY A 63 20.74 -34.77 63.06
N PHE A 64 21.91 -34.75 62.42
CA PHE A 64 23.17 -34.71 63.15
C PHE A 64 23.38 -33.35 63.84
N THR A 65 23.90 -33.43 65.07
CA THR A 65 24.33 -32.28 65.87
C THR A 65 25.83 -31.99 65.67
N PRO A 66 26.30 -30.75 65.91
CA PRO A 66 27.72 -30.42 65.80
C PRO A 66 28.63 -31.34 66.64
N SER A 67 28.21 -31.70 67.86
CA SER A 67 28.97 -32.60 68.73
C SER A 67 29.09 -34.03 68.17
N GLN A 68 28.03 -34.54 67.53
CA GLN A 68 28.07 -35.85 66.88
C GLN A 68 29.03 -35.83 65.69
N VAL A 69 28.95 -34.81 64.84
CA VAL A 69 29.82 -34.65 63.67
C VAL A 69 31.28 -34.45 64.07
N ALA A 70 31.55 -33.69 65.13
CA ALA A 70 32.90 -33.51 65.67
C ALA A 70 33.53 -34.82 66.17
N GLY A 71 32.73 -35.70 66.79
CA GLY A 71 33.19 -36.97 67.37
C GLY A 71 33.24 -38.15 66.41
N MET A 72 32.75 -38.01 65.16
CA MET A 72 32.76 -39.11 64.19
C MET A 72 34.18 -39.48 63.76
N ASN A 73 34.54 -40.76 63.89
CA ASN A 73 35.83 -41.30 63.44
C ASN A 73 35.62 -42.19 62.19
N GLY A 74 36.72 -42.52 61.51
CA GLY A 74 36.71 -43.21 60.20
C GLY A 74 35.70 -44.36 60.11
N GLY A 75 34.82 -44.29 59.09
CA GLY A 75 33.70 -45.22 58.86
C GLY A 75 32.39 -44.52 58.48
N VAL A 76 32.10 -43.36 59.07
CA VAL A 76 30.90 -42.53 58.78
C VAL A 76 31.22 -41.37 57.81
N ILE A 77 32.51 -41.08 57.61
CA ILE A 77 33.00 -40.12 56.62
C ILE A 77 32.70 -40.66 55.22
N THR A 78 31.85 -39.96 54.48
CA THR A 78 31.43 -40.35 53.13
C THR A 78 32.58 -40.20 52.14
N ALA A 79 33.37 -39.13 52.25
CA ALA A 79 34.55 -38.91 51.41
C ALA A 79 35.53 -37.93 52.04
N ASN A 80 36.83 -38.15 51.81
CA ASN A 80 37.83 -37.10 51.92
C ASN A 80 37.81 -36.29 50.62
N LEU A 81 37.53 -35.00 50.72
CA LEU A 81 37.48 -34.11 49.57
C LEU A 81 38.89 -33.71 49.17
N HIS A 82 39.27 -34.05 47.93
CA HIS A 82 40.48 -33.58 47.24
C HIS A 82 40.16 -32.46 46.23
N ARG A 83 38.95 -31.91 46.30
CA ARG A 83 38.39 -30.83 45.49
C ARG A 83 37.23 -30.17 46.25
N PRO A 84 36.82 -28.94 45.90
CA PRO A 84 35.63 -28.30 46.45
C PRO A 84 34.40 -29.21 46.38
N LEU A 85 33.46 -28.99 47.30
CA LEU A 85 32.23 -29.75 47.34
C LEU A 85 31.45 -29.52 46.04
N ASN A 86 31.15 -30.60 45.33
CA ASN A 86 30.16 -30.61 44.26
C ASN A 86 29.35 -31.90 44.37
N ALA A 87 28.07 -31.78 44.72
CA ALA A 87 27.14 -32.89 44.86
C ALA A 87 25.89 -32.75 43.97
N GLY A 88 25.83 -31.71 43.12
CA GLY A 88 24.67 -31.45 42.27
C GLY A 88 23.40 -31.16 43.10
N TYR A 89 22.22 -31.52 42.60
CA TYR A 89 20.96 -31.29 43.30
C TYR A 89 20.71 -32.38 44.36
N LEU A 90 21.38 -32.25 45.50
CA LEU A 90 21.26 -33.13 46.65
C LEU A 90 20.27 -32.54 47.67
N HIS A 91 19.34 -33.35 48.18
CA HIS A 91 18.27 -32.85 49.05
C HIS A 91 18.55 -32.94 50.55
N HIS A 92 19.54 -33.74 50.96
CA HIS A 92 19.90 -33.90 52.37
C HIS A 92 21.02 -32.94 52.81
N THR A 93 21.21 -32.85 54.12
CA THR A 93 22.22 -31.98 54.73
C THR A 93 23.62 -32.54 54.50
N VAL A 94 24.57 -31.69 54.11
CA VAL A 94 25.98 -32.05 53.98
C VAL A 94 26.79 -31.30 55.04
N TRP A 95 27.64 -32.03 55.76
CA TRP A 95 28.59 -31.48 56.69
C TRP A 95 30.00 -31.56 56.12
N LEU A 96 30.74 -30.46 56.22
CA LEU A 96 32.17 -30.43 55.98
C LEU A 96 32.91 -30.26 57.29
N ARG A 97 33.94 -31.07 57.51
CA ARG A 97 34.81 -30.99 58.68
C ARG A 97 36.24 -30.76 58.24
N PHE A 98 36.87 -29.72 58.77
CA PHE A 98 38.28 -29.42 58.52
C PHE A 98 38.88 -28.72 59.75
N ARG A 99 40.21 -28.57 59.77
CA ARG A 99 40.90 -27.74 60.77
C ARG A 99 41.28 -26.42 60.13
N ALA A 100 40.89 -25.30 60.75
CA ALA A 100 41.26 -23.98 60.29
C ALA A 100 42.81 -23.86 60.27
N PRO A 101 43.41 -23.34 59.19
CA PRO A 101 44.86 -23.19 59.11
C PRO A 101 45.39 -22.20 60.16
N GLY A 102 46.68 -22.28 60.46
CA GLY A 102 47.33 -21.49 61.52
C GLY A 102 47.27 -22.15 62.90
N THR A 103 47.81 -21.48 63.90
CA THR A 103 47.87 -21.96 65.30
C THR A 103 47.08 -21.05 66.24
N ALA A 104 46.68 -21.60 67.40
CA ALA A 104 45.98 -20.83 68.41
C ALA A 104 46.85 -19.63 68.86
N GLY A 105 46.39 -18.41 68.59
CA GLY A 105 47.12 -17.16 68.85
C GLY A 105 47.35 -16.30 67.60
N ASP A 106 47.25 -16.89 66.41
CA ASP A 106 47.25 -16.15 65.14
C ASP A 106 46.00 -15.24 65.04
N PRO A 107 46.07 -14.13 64.26
CA PRO A 107 44.91 -13.28 64.01
C PRO A 107 43.74 -14.05 63.35
N PRO A 108 42.48 -13.62 63.56
CA PRO A 108 41.33 -14.30 63.00
C PRO A 108 41.40 -14.37 61.47
N LEU A 109 40.99 -15.53 60.94
CA LEU A 109 40.88 -15.79 59.53
C LEU A 109 39.43 -15.66 59.07
N TRP A 110 39.22 -15.62 57.76
CA TRP A 110 37.92 -15.42 57.15
C TRP A 110 37.61 -16.53 56.17
N LEU A 111 36.50 -17.23 56.37
CA LEU A 111 35.95 -18.18 55.41
C LEU A 111 35.00 -17.45 54.47
N LEU A 112 35.42 -17.24 53.23
CA LEU A 112 34.59 -16.72 52.16
C LEU A 112 34.07 -17.90 51.34
N ALA A 113 32.74 -18.07 51.26
CA ALA A 113 32.11 -19.15 50.53
C ALA A 113 31.36 -18.67 49.28
N GLU A 114 31.44 -19.48 48.23
CA GLU A 114 30.72 -19.33 46.97
C GLU A 114 30.11 -20.69 46.56
N PRO A 115 29.02 -20.73 45.79
CA PRO A 115 28.26 -19.61 45.23
C PRO A 115 27.37 -18.89 46.25
N THR A 116 26.81 -17.74 45.89
CA THR A 116 26.00 -16.91 46.79
C THR A 116 24.54 -17.36 46.94
N TYR A 117 24.08 -18.32 46.12
CA TYR A 117 22.71 -18.84 46.09
C TYR A 117 22.51 -20.11 46.94
N VAL A 118 23.44 -20.39 47.86
CA VAL A 118 23.29 -21.51 48.80
C VAL A 118 22.32 -21.10 49.90
N ASP A 119 21.23 -21.85 50.09
CA ASP A 119 20.12 -21.48 50.97
C ASP A 119 20.57 -21.20 52.41
N SER A 120 21.27 -22.16 53.02
CA SER A 120 21.75 -22.07 54.40
C SER A 120 23.12 -22.69 54.55
N ILE A 121 24.04 -21.92 55.14
CA ILE A 121 25.37 -22.36 55.56
C ILE A 121 25.54 -21.96 57.03
N THR A 122 25.85 -22.91 57.88
CA THR A 122 26.15 -22.63 59.30
C THR A 122 27.54 -23.13 59.64
N VAL A 123 28.39 -22.24 60.11
CA VAL A 123 29.76 -22.56 60.56
C VAL A 123 29.78 -22.70 62.06
N TYR A 124 30.32 -23.81 62.56
CA TYR A 124 30.50 -24.10 63.98
C TYR A 124 31.98 -24.23 64.32
N GLN A 125 32.40 -23.54 65.38
CA GLN A 125 33.70 -23.71 66.03
C GLN A 125 33.50 -23.90 67.54
N PRO A 126 34.40 -24.59 68.26
CA PRO A 126 34.34 -24.70 69.71
C PRO A 126 34.25 -23.32 70.37
N GLY A 127 33.30 -23.16 71.29
CA GLY A 127 33.16 -21.92 72.08
C GLY A 127 34.35 -21.72 73.03
N ARG A 128 34.55 -20.48 73.48
CA ARG A 128 35.55 -20.19 74.53
C ARG A 128 35.02 -20.61 75.90
N GLU A 129 35.90 -20.68 76.89
CA GLU A 129 35.53 -21.01 78.26
C GLU A 129 34.48 -20.02 78.78
N GLY A 130 33.30 -20.52 79.18
CA GLY A 130 32.14 -19.70 79.58
C GLY A 130 31.12 -19.39 78.47
N GLU A 131 31.39 -19.74 77.22
CA GLU A 131 30.45 -19.65 76.09
C GLU A 131 29.71 -20.99 75.87
N PRO A 132 28.62 -21.01 75.07
CA PRO A 132 28.04 -22.27 74.59
C PRO A 132 29.11 -23.16 73.95
N ALA A 133 28.97 -24.49 74.08
CA ALA A 133 29.96 -25.46 73.59
C ALA A 133 30.37 -25.26 72.11
N TRP A 134 29.47 -24.69 71.31
CA TRP A 134 29.71 -24.34 69.92
C TRP A 134 29.35 -22.87 69.65
N ARG A 135 30.31 -22.09 69.15
CA ARG A 135 30.06 -20.80 68.49
C ARG A 135 29.53 -21.08 67.09
N SER A 136 28.35 -20.55 66.76
CA SER A 136 27.73 -20.71 65.44
C SER A 136 27.60 -19.38 64.71
N GLN A 137 27.77 -19.41 63.39
CA GLN A 137 27.56 -18.27 62.49
C GLN A 137 26.71 -18.74 61.31
N GLU A 138 25.63 -18.01 61.02
CA GLU A 138 24.68 -18.34 59.95
C GLU A 138 24.93 -17.48 58.70
N GLY A 139 24.81 -18.09 57.53
CA GLY A 139 24.89 -17.45 56.23
C GLY A 139 24.09 -18.21 55.19
N GLY A 140 24.19 -17.79 53.92
CA GLY A 140 23.35 -18.30 52.83
C GLY A 140 22.24 -17.33 52.42
N ASP A 141 21.58 -17.57 51.30
CA ASP A 141 20.63 -16.63 50.71
C ASP A 141 19.25 -16.58 51.41
N LEU A 142 18.90 -17.60 52.22
CA LEU A 142 17.71 -17.58 53.08
C LEU A 142 17.95 -16.88 54.42
N VAL A 143 19.19 -16.52 54.74
CA VAL A 143 19.51 -15.74 55.94
C VAL A 143 19.31 -14.24 55.65
N PRO A 144 18.50 -13.52 56.42
CA PRO A 144 18.31 -12.07 56.28
C PRO A 144 19.62 -11.29 56.39
N GLY A 145 19.73 -10.21 55.62
CA GLY A 145 20.94 -9.37 55.56
C GLY A 145 21.40 -8.81 56.90
N GLU A 146 20.47 -8.51 57.82
CA GLU A 146 20.77 -8.01 59.17
C GLU A 146 21.56 -9.01 60.04
N ARG A 147 21.47 -10.31 59.73
CA ARG A 147 22.26 -11.37 60.38
C ARG A 147 23.59 -11.65 59.69
N LYS A 148 23.85 -11.01 58.54
CA LYS A 148 25.08 -11.16 57.74
C LYS A 148 26.04 -10.00 57.99
N MET A 149 27.30 -10.17 57.60
CA MET A 149 28.35 -9.14 57.74
C MET A 149 28.30 -8.06 56.64
N GLY A 150 27.13 -7.74 56.10
CA GLY A 150 26.97 -6.67 55.10
C GLY A 150 27.63 -6.92 53.73
N VAL A 151 27.99 -8.17 53.42
CA VAL A 151 28.53 -8.61 52.13
C VAL A 151 27.60 -9.63 51.47
N ARG A 152 27.66 -9.75 50.15
CA ARG A 152 26.78 -10.66 49.38
C ARG A 152 27.17 -12.13 49.49
N GLN A 153 28.45 -12.42 49.66
CA GLN A 153 28.95 -13.77 49.88
C GLN A 153 28.74 -14.21 51.33
N PRO A 154 28.41 -15.49 51.59
CA PRO A 154 28.53 -16.05 52.92
C PRO A 154 29.97 -15.89 53.44
N LEU A 155 30.11 -15.14 54.52
CA LEU A 155 31.38 -14.76 55.13
C LEU A 155 31.35 -15.08 56.61
N PHE A 156 32.36 -15.82 57.09
CA PHE A 156 32.43 -16.29 58.46
C PHE A 156 33.81 -16.03 59.06
N GLU A 157 33.85 -15.59 60.31
CA GLU A 157 35.11 -15.44 61.06
C GLU A 157 35.56 -16.80 61.60
N LEU A 158 36.83 -17.15 61.42
CA LEU A 158 37.43 -18.39 61.90
C LEU A 158 38.55 -18.11 62.91
N GLN A 159 38.54 -18.84 64.02
CA GLN A 159 39.68 -18.94 64.92
C GLN A 159 40.70 -19.95 64.37
N PRO A 160 41.98 -19.57 64.19
CA PRO A 160 43.03 -20.44 63.67
C PRO A 160 43.25 -21.71 64.51
N GLY A 161 43.63 -22.81 63.86
CA GLY A 161 43.95 -24.07 64.50
C GLY A 161 42.76 -24.87 65.06
N GLN A 162 41.55 -24.30 65.11
CA GLN A 162 40.36 -24.98 65.62
C GLN A 162 39.70 -25.90 64.58
N ILE A 163 39.04 -26.96 65.07
CA ILE A 163 38.14 -27.77 64.23
C ILE A 163 36.96 -26.90 63.84
N THR A 164 36.64 -26.90 62.54
CA THR A 164 35.56 -26.12 61.95
C THR A 164 34.61 -27.06 61.26
N LEU A 165 33.32 -26.95 61.58
CA LEU A 165 32.24 -27.71 60.96
C LEU A 165 31.38 -26.77 60.13
N VAL A 166 31.10 -27.13 58.89
CA VAL A 166 30.22 -26.36 57.99
C VAL A 166 29.01 -27.21 57.66
N LYS A 167 27.84 -26.81 58.15
CA LYS A 167 26.55 -27.42 57.80
C LYS A 167 25.98 -26.72 56.59
N ILE A 168 25.69 -27.46 55.53
CA ILE A 168 25.14 -26.93 54.29
C ILE A 168 23.80 -27.60 54.00
N ARG A 169 22.80 -26.77 53.69
CA ARG A 169 21.49 -27.20 53.21
C ARG A 169 21.04 -26.24 52.12
N THR A 170 20.66 -26.78 50.97
CA THR A 170 20.19 -25.96 49.84
C THR A 170 19.23 -26.75 48.95
N THR A 171 18.29 -26.04 48.33
CA THR A 171 17.42 -26.54 47.26
C THR A 171 18.03 -26.37 45.87
N SER A 172 19.08 -25.55 45.75
CA SER A 172 19.89 -25.33 44.55
C SER A 172 20.97 -26.41 44.39
N ALA A 173 21.85 -26.26 43.40
CA ALA A 173 22.98 -27.16 43.25
C ALA A 173 23.91 -27.05 44.48
N MET A 174 24.09 -28.17 45.19
CA MET A 174 24.96 -28.34 46.35
C MET A 174 26.42 -28.24 45.93
N GLN A 175 26.91 -27.02 45.91
CA GLN A 175 28.28 -26.66 45.58
C GLN A 175 28.83 -25.75 46.67
N LEU A 176 30.07 -25.97 47.07
CA LEU A 176 30.76 -25.06 47.98
C LEU A 176 32.23 -24.93 47.58
N HIS A 177 32.55 -23.77 47.03
CA HIS A 177 33.91 -23.28 46.85
C HIS A 177 34.20 -22.29 47.97
N ALA A 178 34.99 -22.70 48.94
CA ALA A 178 35.30 -21.88 50.11
C ALA A 178 36.80 -21.63 50.24
N GLN A 179 37.14 -20.38 50.54
CA GLN A 179 38.50 -19.88 50.69
C GLN A 179 38.71 -19.38 52.12
N VAL A 180 39.84 -19.75 52.72
CA VAL A 180 40.29 -19.18 53.99
C VAL A 180 41.31 -18.07 53.69
N LEU A 181 40.99 -16.87 54.15
CA LEU A 181 41.67 -15.62 53.84
C LEU A 181 42.12 -14.90 55.12
N THR A 182 43.22 -14.16 55.04
CA THR A 182 43.56 -13.14 56.03
C THR A 182 42.68 -11.90 55.83
N ALA A 183 42.60 -11.01 56.83
CA ALA A 183 41.80 -9.80 56.72
C ALA A 183 42.23 -8.89 55.54
N ASP A 184 43.54 -8.82 55.24
CA ASP A 184 44.05 -8.04 54.11
C ASP A 184 43.67 -8.68 52.77
N ALA A 185 43.87 -10.00 52.64
CA ALA A 185 43.49 -10.73 51.43
C ALA A 185 41.97 -10.65 51.19
N LEU A 186 41.15 -10.75 52.25
CA LEU A 186 39.70 -10.61 52.14
C LEU A 186 39.29 -9.24 51.58
N ARG A 187 39.86 -8.15 52.12
CA ARG A 187 39.56 -6.79 51.63
C ARG A 187 39.92 -6.62 50.17
N GLU A 188 41.09 -7.12 49.77
CA GLU A 188 41.54 -7.08 48.37
C GLU A 188 40.63 -7.91 47.46
N THR A 189 40.27 -9.13 47.86
CA THR A 189 39.37 -10.03 47.13
C THR A 189 37.98 -9.41 46.96
N LEU A 190 37.36 -8.91 48.03
CA LEU A 190 36.05 -8.26 47.96
C LEU A 190 36.09 -6.99 47.09
N ALA A 191 37.05 -6.09 47.31
CA ALA A 191 37.18 -4.85 46.53
C ALA A 191 37.37 -5.13 45.04
N THR A 192 38.22 -6.09 44.69
CA THR A 192 38.46 -6.49 43.30
C THR A 192 37.21 -7.08 42.67
N THR A 193 36.49 -7.92 43.41
CA THR A 193 35.29 -8.60 42.91
C THR A 193 34.16 -7.59 42.67
N GLU A 194 33.90 -6.67 43.62
CA GLU A 194 32.87 -5.63 43.46
C GLU A 194 33.20 -4.64 42.34
N ARG A 195 34.47 -4.23 42.21
CA ARG A 195 34.92 -3.40 41.08
C ARG A 195 34.64 -4.07 39.74
N ASN A 196 34.94 -5.36 39.62
CA ASN A 196 34.74 -6.10 38.38
C ASN A 196 33.25 -6.31 38.07
N MET A 197 32.42 -6.54 39.08
CA MET A 197 30.97 -6.61 38.90
C MET A 197 30.38 -5.26 38.48
N GLY A 198 30.83 -4.16 39.09
CA GLY A 198 30.42 -2.81 38.69
C GLY A 198 30.76 -2.50 37.23
N LEU A 199 31.98 -2.84 36.79
CA LEU A 199 32.38 -2.70 35.39
C LEU A 199 31.52 -3.57 34.46
N PHE A 200 31.31 -4.84 34.82
CA PHE A 200 30.51 -5.76 34.03
C PHE A 200 29.07 -5.27 33.85
N PHE A 201 28.36 -4.96 34.95
CA PHE A 201 26.99 -4.47 34.86
C PHE A 201 26.91 -3.14 34.12
N GLY A 202 27.89 -2.24 34.29
CA GLY A 202 27.97 -1.00 33.53
C GLY A 202 28.06 -1.24 32.02
N VAL A 203 28.92 -2.16 31.60
CA VAL A 203 29.07 -2.57 30.18
C VAL A 203 27.79 -3.22 29.65
N VAL A 204 27.18 -4.13 30.41
CA VAL A 204 25.94 -4.81 30.02
C VAL A 204 24.78 -3.83 29.91
N ILE A 205 24.61 -2.91 30.86
CA ILE A 205 23.57 -1.86 30.81
C ILE A 205 23.76 -0.97 29.58
N ALA A 206 24.99 -0.54 29.29
CA ALA A 206 25.28 0.25 28.10
C ALA A 206 24.94 -0.51 26.80
N LEU A 207 25.27 -1.80 26.74
CA LEU A 207 24.91 -2.67 25.62
C LEU A 207 23.39 -2.82 25.48
N LEU A 208 22.67 -3.04 26.58
CA LEU A 208 21.21 -3.17 26.59
C LEU A 208 20.51 -1.88 26.15
N ILE A 209 20.97 -0.72 26.61
CA ILE A 209 20.45 0.59 26.15
C ILE A 209 20.65 0.73 24.65
N ALA A 210 21.82 0.34 24.13
CA ALA A 210 22.08 0.37 22.70
C ALA A 210 21.17 -0.59 21.91
N ILE A 211 20.95 -1.81 22.41
CA ILE A 211 20.06 -2.81 21.78
C ILE A 211 18.61 -2.34 21.81
N VAL A 212 18.11 -1.86 22.95
CA VAL A 212 16.72 -1.35 23.10
C VAL A 212 16.52 -0.10 22.24
N GLY A 213 17.47 0.82 22.24
CA GLY A 213 17.44 2.00 21.37
C GLY A 213 17.39 1.62 19.89
N ALA A 214 18.21 0.65 19.47
CA ALA A 214 18.16 0.11 18.12
C ALA A 214 16.81 -0.59 17.83
N ALA A 215 16.27 -1.37 18.76
CA ALA A 215 14.97 -2.04 18.62
C ALA A 215 13.83 -1.02 18.43
N ALA A 216 13.86 0.09 19.16
CA ALA A 216 12.89 1.18 19.05
C ALA A 216 12.99 1.93 17.71
N VAL A 217 14.22 2.22 17.26
CA VAL A 217 14.47 2.95 16.00
C VAL A 217 14.14 2.09 14.78
N PHE A 218 14.61 0.85 14.74
CA PHE A 218 14.48 -0.03 13.57
C PHE A 218 13.19 -0.86 13.58
N ARG A 219 12.48 -0.93 14.72
CA ARG A 219 11.22 -1.68 14.91
C ARG A 219 11.30 -3.14 14.44
N THR A 220 12.45 -3.78 14.61
CA THR A 220 12.65 -5.19 14.26
C THR A 220 12.38 -6.08 15.47
N GLN A 221 11.65 -7.17 15.24
CA GLN A 221 11.33 -8.15 16.28
C GLN A 221 12.59 -8.89 16.79
N ASP A 222 13.60 -9.06 15.95
CA ASP A 222 14.86 -9.74 16.29
C ASP A 222 15.65 -9.00 17.39
N LEU A 223 15.63 -7.65 17.37
CA LEU A 223 16.27 -6.83 18.39
C LEU A 223 15.48 -6.81 19.71
N TRP A 224 14.15 -6.86 19.64
CA TRP A 224 13.30 -6.97 20.83
C TRP A 224 13.49 -8.31 21.55
N GLY A 225 13.57 -9.41 20.80
CA GLY A 225 13.89 -10.71 21.40
C GLY A 225 15.27 -10.73 22.06
N LEU A 226 16.29 -10.11 21.42
CA LEU A 226 17.62 -10.00 22.00
C LEU A 226 17.63 -9.11 23.24
N ALA A 227 16.90 -7.99 23.22
CA ALA A 227 16.75 -7.11 24.37
C ALA A 227 16.13 -7.86 25.57
N VAL A 228 15.07 -8.63 25.34
CA VAL A 228 14.44 -9.41 26.41
C VAL A 228 15.39 -10.46 26.95
N LEU A 229 16.06 -11.22 26.08
CA LEU A 229 17.04 -12.21 26.51
C LEU A 229 18.14 -11.57 27.36
N GLY A 230 18.67 -10.42 26.93
CA GLY A 230 19.71 -9.72 27.67
C GLY A 230 19.23 -9.13 29.00
N ILE A 231 18.02 -8.59 29.08
CA ILE A 231 17.42 -8.09 30.33
C ILE A 231 17.20 -9.25 31.30
N VAL A 232 16.59 -10.35 30.86
CA VAL A 232 16.35 -11.55 31.67
C VAL A 232 17.67 -12.14 32.16
N SER A 233 18.68 -12.25 31.28
CA SER A 233 20.02 -12.72 31.64
C SER A 233 20.67 -11.82 32.70
N SER A 234 20.53 -10.50 32.58
CA SER A 234 21.10 -9.53 33.52
C SER A 234 20.45 -9.60 34.89
N ILE A 235 19.12 -9.72 34.94
CA ILE A 235 18.36 -9.91 36.18
C ILE A 235 18.72 -11.25 36.82
N HIS A 236 18.81 -12.32 36.03
CA HIS A 236 19.22 -13.63 36.56
C HIS A 236 20.64 -13.58 37.12
N MET A 237 21.59 -12.97 36.40
CA MET A 237 22.97 -12.77 36.87
C MET A 237 23.03 -11.98 38.17
N PHE A 238 22.26 -10.90 38.27
CA PHE A 238 22.18 -10.06 39.46
C PHE A 238 21.74 -10.86 40.70
N ASN A 239 20.76 -11.77 40.53
CA ASN A 239 20.31 -12.66 41.59
C ASN A 239 21.32 -13.78 41.89
N VAL A 240 21.88 -14.44 40.86
CA VAL A 240 22.90 -15.49 41.01
C VAL A 240 24.14 -14.99 41.74
N ARG A 241 24.50 -13.71 41.56
CA ARG A 241 25.63 -13.05 42.25
C ARG A 241 25.30 -12.56 43.66
N GLY A 242 24.05 -12.70 44.11
CA GLY A 242 23.62 -12.37 45.47
C GLY A 242 23.27 -10.90 45.70
N TYR A 243 23.18 -10.07 44.66
CA TYR A 243 22.78 -8.66 44.85
C TYR A 243 21.32 -8.52 45.24
N GLY A 244 20.46 -9.42 44.73
CA GLY A 244 19.06 -9.48 45.14
C GLY A 244 18.89 -9.75 46.64
N SER A 245 19.66 -10.68 47.20
CA SER A 245 19.59 -11.01 48.63
C SER A 245 20.32 -10.01 49.53
N LEU A 246 21.31 -9.27 49.02
CA LEU A 246 22.03 -8.23 49.77
C LEU A 246 21.12 -7.04 50.14
N TRP A 247 20.24 -6.62 49.24
CA TRP A 247 19.38 -5.45 49.43
C TRP A 247 17.91 -5.79 49.72
N ALA A 248 17.55 -7.07 49.71
CA ALA A 248 16.21 -7.51 50.06
C ALA A 248 15.91 -7.24 51.55
N PRO A 249 14.79 -6.58 51.87
CA PRO A 249 14.29 -6.54 53.25
C PRO A 249 14.12 -7.96 53.82
N PRO A 250 14.21 -8.16 55.15
CA PRO A 250 14.10 -9.49 55.77
C PRO A 250 12.86 -10.29 55.36
N GLN A 251 11.72 -9.60 55.17
CA GLN A 251 10.46 -10.21 54.72
C GLN A 251 10.51 -10.78 53.29
N TRP A 252 11.45 -10.34 52.46
CA TRP A 252 11.56 -10.71 51.04
C TRP A 252 12.72 -11.68 50.78
N THR A 253 13.44 -12.11 51.82
CA THR A 253 14.60 -13.00 51.68
C THR A 253 14.27 -14.29 50.92
N VAL A 254 13.12 -14.92 51.21
CA VAL A 254 12.66 -16.13 50.48
C VAL A 254 12.36 -15.82 49.01
N ALA A 255 11.73 -14.67 48.73
CA ALA A 255 11.45 -14.27 47.35
C ALA A 255 12.74 -13.98 46.56
N ALA A 256 13.74 -13.36 47.20
CA ALA A 256 15.04 -13.10 46.61
C ALA A 256 15.81 -14.39 46.29
N SER A 257 15.76 -15.39 47.19
CA SER A 257 16.32 -16.73 46.93
C SER A 257 15.61 -17.42 45.76
N ASN A 258 14.27 -17.44 45.76
CA ASN A 258 13.46 -18.01 44.67
C ASN A 258 13.71 -17.34 43.31
N ALA A 259 14.11 -16.06 43.28
CA ALA A 259 14.39 -15.33 42.05
C ALA A 259 15.54 -15.95 41.23
N VAL A 260 16.47 -16.66 41.88
CA VAL A 260 17.54 -17.40 41.19
C VAL A 260 16.95 -18.50 40.30
N GLY A 261 16.14 -19.39 40.89
CA GLY A 261 15.50 -20.48 40.17
C GLY A 261 14.47 -20.01 39.12
N ILE A 262 13.69 -18.97 39.44
CA ILE A 262 12.76 -18.34 38.49
C ILE A 262 13.53 -17.79 37.28
N GLY A 263 14.63 -17.08 37.53
CA GLY A 263 15.48 -16.51 36.49
C GLY A 263 16.10 -17.58 35.58
N ALA A 264 16.48 -18.73 36.14
CA ALA A 264 17.05 -19.84 35.36
C ALA A 264 16.08 -20.36 34.29
N PHE A 265 14.80 -20.53 34.65
CA PHE A 265 13.75 -20.93 33.72
C PHE A 265 13.32 -19.79 32.78
N ALA A 266 13.33 -18.54 33.25
CA ALA A 266 13.09 -17.38 32.41
C ALA A 266 14.11 -17.25 31.28
N LEU A 267 15.37 -17.61 31.54
CA LEU A 267 16.43 -17.65 30.53
C LEU A 267 16.10 -18.63 29.40
N ALA A 268 15.68 -19.85 29.73
CA ALA A 268 15.29 -20.86 28.75
C ALA A 268 14.10 -20.40 27.89
N ALA A 269 13.08 -19.79 28.52
CA ALA A 269 11.94 -19.22 27.80
C ALA A 269 12.35 -18.09 26.86
N ALA A 270 13.21 -17.17 27.31
CA ALA A 270 13.68 -16.05 26.52
C ALA A 270 14.55 -16.50 25.34
N LEU A 271 15.41 -17.51 25.54
CA LEU A 271 16.24 -18.09 24.48
C LEU A 271 15.38 -18.77 23.40
N ALA A 272 14.41 -19.59 23.80
CA ALA A 272 13.46 -20.22 22.88
C ALA A 272 12.66 -19.17 22.08
N TRP A 273 12.23 -18.09 22.74
CA TRP A 273 11.52 -16.99 22.10
C TRP A 273 12.38 -16.24 21.07
N GLN A 274 13.64 -15.98 21.42
CA GLN A 274 14.63 -15.35 20.55
C GLN A 274 14.90 -16.20 19.29
N ILE A 275 15.16 -17.49 19.47
CA ILE A 275 15.39 -18.44 18.35
C ILE A 275 14.16 -18.48 17.44
N LYS A 276 12.95 -18.52 18.01
CA LYS A 276 11.70 -18.54 17.25
C LYS A 276 11.58 -17.32 16.34
N HIS A 277 11.83 -16.11 16.83
CA HIS A 277 11.69 -14.90 16.01
C HIS A 277 12.81 -14.80 14.98
N GLN A 278 14.06 -15.01 15.43
CA GLN A 278 15.24 -14.81 14.62
C GLN A 278 15.40 -15.86 13.50
N LEU A 279 15.21 -17.15 13.80
CA LEU A 279 15.55 -18.24 12.88
C LEU A 279 14.34 -18.91 12.22
N THR A 280 13.11 -18.61 12.64
CA THR A 280 11.90 -19.26 12.11
C THR A 280 10.83 -18.30 11.58
N SER A 281 11.22 -17.07 11.25
CA SER A 281 10.32 -16.06 10.66
C SER A 281 9.72 -16.48 9.31
N ALA A 282 10.37 -17.38 8.57
CA ALA A 282 9.86 -17.93 7.31
C ALA A 282 8.80 -19.04 7.51
N GLN A 283 7.78 -19.08 6.63
CA GLN A 283 6.66 -20.05 6.62
C GLN A 283 7.07 -21.54 6.63
N ARG A 284 8.35 -21.85 6.36
CA ARG A 284 8.87 -23.21 6.18
C ARG A 284 9.06 -24.02 7.49
N HIS A 285 9.08 -23.36 8.66
CA HIS A 285 9.47 -23.99 9.94
C HIS A 285 8.34 -24.17 10.95
N ARG A 286 7.10 -24.44 10.49
CA ARG A 286 5.93 -24.56 11.38
C ARG A 286 6.09 -25.62 12.49
N GLY A 287 6.70 -26.77 12.20
CA GLY A 287 6.96 -27.82 13.20
C GLY A 287 7.94 -27.37 14.28
N VAL A 288 9.07 -26.78 13.88
CA VAL A 288 10.08 -26.26 14.82
C VAL A 288 9.52 -25.17 15.71
N ARG A 289 8.67 -24.28 15.17
CA ARG A 289 7.98 -23.25 15.96
C ARG A 289 7.13 -23.84 17.10
N ARG A 290 6.41 -24.94 16.84
CA ARG A 290 5.61 -25.62 17.87
C ARG A 290 6.49 -26.23 18.97
N VAL A 291 7.66 -26.76 18.62
CA VAL A 291 8.62 -27.28 19.60
C VAL A 291 9.16 -26.14 20.47
N LEU A 292 9.54 -25.01 19.87
CA LEU A 292 9.98 -23.82 20.62
C LEU A 292 8.86 -23.26 21.52
N ASP A 293 7.61 -23.27 21.06
CA ASP A 293 6.46 -22.89 21.88
C ASP A 293 6.24 -23.83 23.07
N ALA A 294 6.39 -25.15 22.85
CA ALA A 294 6.32 -26.13 23.94
C ALA A 294 7.45 -25.90 24.96
N LEU A 295 8.68 -25.65 24.51
CA LEU A 295 9.82 -25.32 25.37
C LEU A 295 9.59 -24.05 26.19
N MET A 296 9.02 -23.01 25.57
CA MET A 296 8.62 -21.80 26.29
C MET A 296 7.58 -22.10 27.36
N VAL A 297 6.53 -22.86 27.05
CA VAL A 297 5.48 -23.23 28.02
C VAL A 297 6.07 -24.04 29.18
N VAL A 298 6.88 -25.06 28.89
CA VAL A 298 7.57 -25.86 29.92
C VAL A 298 8.42 -24.97 30.81
N SER A 299 9.16 -24.02 30.22
CA SER A 299 10.01 -23.10 30.96
C SER A 299 9.21 -22.14 31.84
N VAL A 300 8.11 -21.58 31.32
CA VAL A 300 7.20 -20.70 32.08
C VAL A 300 6.56 -21.44 33.25
N LEU A 301 6.10 -22.68 33.05
CA LEU A 301 5.59 -23.51 34.14
C LEU A 301 6.69 -23.84 35.16
N GLY A 302 7.92 -24.09 34.69
CA GLY A 302 9.09 -24.33 35.52
C GLY A 302 9.43 -23.18 36.47
N MET A 303 9.07 -21.94 36.13
CA MET A 303 9.23 -20.78 37.02
C MET A 303 8.46 -20.92 38.34
N MET A 304 7.41 -21.74 38.41
CA MET A 304 6.67 -21.98 39.65
C MET A 304 7.36 -22.99 40.57
N SER A 305 8.37 -23.72 40.07
CA SER A 305 9.03 -24.78 40.83
C SER A 305 9.79 -24.32 42.08
N PRO A 306 10.47 -23.16 42.13
CA PRO A 306 11.11 -22.68 43.37
C PRO A 306 10.07 -22.34 44.44
N ILE A 307 8.98 -21.69 44.04
CA ILE A 307 7.87 -21.33 44.93
C ILE A 307 7.22 -22.59 45.52
N ALA A 308 7.10 -23.64 44.72
CA ALA A 308 6.56 -24.93 45.16
C ALA A 308 7.57 -25.80 45.94
N GLY A 309 8.83 -25.38 46.10
CA GLY A 309 9.87 -26.17 46.74
C GLY A 309 10.34 -27.40 45.92
N LEU A 310 10.04 -27.43 44.62
CA LEU A 310 10.33 -28.54 43.71
C LEU A 310 11.55 -28.27 42.79
N TYR A 311 12.18 -27.10 42.91
CA TYR A 311 13.22 -26.64 41.99
C TYR A 311 14.33 -27.67 41.77
N GLY A 312 14.95 -28.19 42.83
CA GLY A 312 16.04 -29.16 42.70
C GLY A 312 15.66 -30.44 41.95
N SER A 313 14.40 -30.88 42.06
CA SER A 313 13.90 -32.08 41.37
C SER A 313 13.60 -31.85 39.88
N VAL A 314 13.39 -30.60 39.46
CA VAL A 314 13.06 -30.24 38.07
C VAL A 314 14.13 -29.39 37.37
N ALA A 315 15.21 -29.02 38.06
CA ALA A 315 16.28 -28.19 37.50
C ALA A 315 16.91 -28.80 36.24
N TRP A 316 16.94 -30.14 36.14
CA TRP A 316 17.39 -30.83 34.93
C TRP A 316 16.52 -30.56 33.71
N VAL A 317 15.22 -30.31 33.89
CA VAL A 317 14.31 -29.93 32.80
C VAL A 317 14.74 -28.61 32.18
N ASN A 318 15.18 -27.66 33.01
CA ASN A 318 15.72 -26.38 32.54
C ASN A 318 16.99 -26.59 31.69
N LEU A 319 17.94 -27.37 32.22
CA LEU A 319 19.22 -27.65 31.53
C LEU A 319 19.01 -28.36 30.19
N VAL A 320 18.10 -29.33 30.13
CA VAL A 320 17.71 -30.00 28.88
C VAL A 320 17.02 -29.02 27.92
N SER A 321 16.18 -28.13 28.42
CA SER A 321 15.49 -27.12 27.60
C SER A 321 16.46 -26.15 26.92
N LEU A 322 17.46 -25.68 27.65
CA LEU A 322 18.55 -24.83 27.10
C LEU A 322 19.35 -25.59 26.04
N ALA A 323 19.80 -26.81 26.34
CA ALA A 323 20.55 -27.63 25.39
C ALA A 323 19.75 -27.92 24.11
N LEU A 324 18.44 -28.20 24.23
CA LEU A 324 17.58 -28.43 23.06
C LEU A 324 17.40 -27.15 22.23
N CYS A 325 17.30 -25.97 22.86
CA CYS A 325 17.28 -24.70 22.16
C CYS A 325 18.53 -24.52 21.30
N ASP A 326 19.72 -24.79 21.84
CA ASP A 326 20.98 -24.71 21.10
C ASP A 326 21.06 -25.70 19.95
N VAL A 327 20.67 -26.96 20.18
CA VAL A 327 20.64 -27.97 19.10
C VAL A 327 19.73 -27.52 17.97
N ILE A 328 18.55 -26.98 18.28
CA ILE A 328 17.62 -26.44 17.28
C ILE A 328 18.26 -25.26 16.53
N ALA A 329 18.82 -24.29 17.24
CA ALA A 329 19.41 -23.09 16.65
C ALA A 329 20.60 -23.41 15.74
N ILE A 330 21.51 -24.28 16.20
CA ILE A 330 22.66 -24.77 15.42
C ILE A 330 22.17 -25.50 14.17
N SER A 331 21.19 -26.40 14.31
CA SER A 331 20.63 -27.15 13.18
C SER A 331 20.03 -26.22 12.12
N LEU A 332 19.23 -25.23 12.55
CA LEU A 332 18.65 -24.23 11.65
C LEU A 332 19.74 -23.41 10.94
N CYS A 333 20.79 -22.99 11.66
CA CYS A 333 21.90 -22.24 11.06
C CYS A 333 22.66 -23.09 10.02
N VAL A 334 22.95 -24.36 10.31
CA VAL A 334 23.61 -25.28 9.37
C VAL A 334 22.76 -25.51 8.13
N THR A 335 21.45 -25.75 8.28
CA THR A 335 20.54 -25.90 7.14
C THR A 335 20.48 -24.61 6.31
N ALA A 336 20.39 -23.44 6.95
CA ALA A 336 20.38 -22.16 6.27
C ALA A 336 21.69 -21.89 5.50
N LEU A 337 22.85 -22.25 6.06
CA LEU A 337 24.14 -22.11 5.37
C LEU A 337 24.25 -22.97 4.11
N ARG A 338 23.55 -24.12 4.05
CA ARG A 338 23.52 -25.00 2.89
C ARG A 338 22.60 -24.49 1.77
N HIS A 339 21.52 -23.79 2.10
CA HIS A 339 20.49 -23.39 1.14
C HIS A 339 20.46 -21.90 0.79
N SER A 340 20.95 -21.01 1.66
CA SER A 340 20.79 -19.56 1.53
C SER A 340 22.10 -18.86 1.16
N ARG A 341 22.38 -18.70 -0.14
CA ARG A 341 23.55 -17.93 -0.61
C ARG A 341 23.51 -16.44 -0.22
N GLN A 342 22.34 -15.83 -0.14
CA GLN A 342 22.20 -14.38 0.15
C GLN A 342 22.44 -13.99 1.63
N GLN A 343 22.25 -14.90 2.59
CA GLN A 343 22.36 -14.60 4.03
C GLN A 343 23.44 -15.43 4.73
N ARG A 344 24.43 -15.92 3.98
CA ARG A 344 25.43 -16.87 4.47
C ARG A 344 26.28 -16.29 5.62
N THR A 345 26.65 -15.02 5.56
CA THR A 345 27.47 -14.35 6.59
C THR A 345 26.73 -14.24 7.92
N GLN A 346 25.47 -13.82 7.92
CA GLN A 346 24.64 -13.75 9.12
C GLN A 346 24.53 -15.12 9.79
N HIS A 347 24.12 -16.15 9.04
CA HIS A 347 23.92 -17.48 9.60
C HIS A 347 25.25 -18.11 10.08
N ALA A 348 26.39 -17.72 9.51
CA ALA A 348 27.70 -18.14 10.01
C ALA A 348 28.02 -17.50 11.37
N VAL A 349 27.76 -16.20 11.54
CA VAL A 349 27.95 -15.53 12.84
C VAL A 349 27.00 -16.08 13.90
N LEU A 350 25.73 -16.34 13.54
CA LEU A 350 24.78 -16.99 14.45
C LEU A 350 25.22 -18.41 14.82
N LEU A 351 25.70 -19.20 13.85
CA LEU A 351 26.26 -20.52 14.14
C LEU A 351 27.40 -20.44 15.15
N CYS A 352 28.32 -19.48 14.99
CA CYS A 352 29.39 -19.26 15.96
C CYS A 352 28.85 -18.89 17.35
N ALA A 353 27.82 -18.04 17.42
CA ALA A 353 27.20 -17.64 18.69
C ALA A 353 26.58 -18.84 19.43
N TYR A 354 25.67 -19.58 18.79
CA TYR A 354 25.01 -20.73 19.42
C TYR A 354 25.95 -21.91 19.66
N ALA A 355 26.96 -22.12 18.80
CA ALA A 355 28.00 -23.13 19.07
C ALA A 355 28.85 -22.77 20.28
N LEU A 356 29.22 -21.49 20.45
CA LEU A 356 29.92 -21.02 21.64
C LEU A 356 29.06 -21.23 22.90
N HIS A 357 27.77 -20.87 22.84
CA HIS A 357 26.83 -21.06 23.95
C HIS A 357 26.76 -22.54 24.38
N MET A 358 26.60 -23.45 23.41
CA MET A 358 26.55 -24.89 23.68
C MET A 358 27.87 -25.45 24.25
N ILE A 359 29.01 -25.07 23.66
CA ILE A 359 30.33 -25.59 24.07
C ILE A 359 30.69 -25.11 25.48
N ALA A 360 30.36 -23.87 25.83
CA ALA A 360 30.63 -23.34 27.16
C ALA A 360 29.56 -23.76 28.19
N GLY A 361 28.29 -23.85 27.79
CA GLY A 361 27.16 -24.24 28.63
C GLY A 361 27.17 -25.71 29.04
N GLY A 362 27.61 -26.62 28.17
CA GLY A 362 27.68 -28.06 28.46
C GLY A 362 28.49 -28.41 29.73
N PRO A 363 29.76 -27.97 29.86
CA PRO A 363 30.56 -28.15 31.07
C PRO A 363 29.92 -27.54 32.32
N ILE A 364 29.27 -26.37 32.21
CA ILE A 364 28.56 -25.74 33.33
C ILE A 364 27.39 -26.63 33.77
N ALA A 365 26.60 -27.14 32.83
CA ALA A 365 25.49 -28.04 33.12
C ALA A 365 25.98 -29.34 33.81
N LEU A 366 27.10 -29.91 33.38
CA LEU A 366 27.70 -31.08 34.02
C LEU A 366 28.10 -30.79 35.47
N VAL A 367 28.75 -29.65 35.70
CA VAL A 367 29.14 -29.22 37.06
C VAL A 367 27.91 -29.04 37.94
N LEU A 368 26.87 -28.37 37.46
CA LEU A 368 25.58 -28.22 38.18
C LEU A 368 24.89 -29.55 38.48
N MET A 369 25.12 -30.58 37.67
CA MET A 369 24.63 -31.95 37.89
C MET A 369 25.49 -32.77 38.86
N GLY A 370 26.47 -32.16 39.53
CA GLY A 370 27.38 -32.87 40.43
C GLY A 370 28.51 -33.61 39.72
N GLN A 371 28.65 -33.44 38.40
CA GLN A 371 29.67 -34.12 37.61
C GLN A 371 30.95 -33.28 37.54
N GLY A 372 32.04 -33.81 38.09
CA GLY A 372 33.35 -33.15 38.08
C GLY A 372 33.46 -32.00 39.08
N GLY A 373 34.46 -31.16 38.89
CA GLY A 373 34.70 -29.95 39.68
C GLY A 373 35.74 -29.07 39.00
N THR A 374 35.58 -27.75 39.09
CA THR A 374 36.44 -26.77 38.41
C THR A 374 37.28 -26.01 39.43
N ARG A 375 38.47 -25.54 38.98
CA ARG A 375 39.31 -24.63 39.78
C ARG A 375 38.84 -23.19 39.84
N PHE A 376 37.81 -22.90 39.06
CA PHE A 376 37.28 -21.58 38.81
C PHE A 376 35.77 -21.59 39.01
N ASP A 377 35.24 -20.44 39.35
CA ASP A 377 33.81 -20.19 39.49
C ASP A 377 33.10 -20.35 38.12
N VAL A 378 32.22 -21.34 38.02
CA VAL A 378 31.44 -21.61 36.80
C VAL A 378 30.49 -20.48 36.44
N THR A 379 30.05 -19.68 37.42
CA THR A 379 29.18 -18.52 37.16
C THR A 379 29.92 -17.39 36.46
N LEU A 380 31.25 -17.27 36.67
CA LEU A 380 32.10 -16.34 35.90
C LEU A 380 32.25 -16.75 34.44
N VAL A 381 32.40 -18.06 34.20
CA VAL A 381 32.44 -18.60 32.83
C VAL A 381 31.12 -18.32 32.12
N TRP A 382 29.99 -18.64 32.77
CA TRP A 382 28.66 -18.34 32.25
C TRP A 382 28.47 -16.83 31.97
N GLN A 383 28.92 -15.97 32.88
CA GLN A 383 28.86 -14.52 32.74
C GLN A 383 29.61 -13.99 31.51
N THR A 384 30.81 -14.50 31.28
CA THR A 384 31.63 -14.11 30.13
C THR A 384 31.02 -14.65 28.83
N GLU A 385 30.55 -15.88 28.88
CA GLU A 385 29.88 -16.57 27.79
C GLU A 385 28.63 -15.82 27.33
N ILE A 386 27.66 -15.54 28.23
CA ILE A 386 26.39 -14.89 27.86
C ILE A 386 26.61 -13.49 27.29
N PHE A 387 27.63 -12.77 27.77
CA PHE A 387 28.04 -11.49 27.22
C PHE A 387 28.53 -11.63 25.77
N LEU A 388 29.46 -12.55 25.51
CA LEU A 388 29.95 -12.82 24.16
C LEU A 388 28.84 -13.30 23.23
N PHE A 389 27.95 -14.14 23.73
CA PHE A 389 26.76 -14.58 23.01
C PHE A 389 25.88 -13.39 22.58
N MET A 390 25.54 -12.48 23.49
CA MET A 390 24.75 -11.29 23.17
C MET A 390 25.43 -10.40 22.12
N VAL A 391 26.74 -10.19 22.24
CA VAL A 391 27.55 -9.41 21.29
C VAL A 391 27.53 -10.04 19.89
N LEU A 392 27.70 -11.37 19.80
CA LEU A 392 27.69 -12.08 18.52
C LEU A 392 26.31 -12.08 17.87
N VAL A 393 25.25 -12.30 18.65
CA VAL A 393 23.86 -12.26 18.15
C VAL A 393 23.50 -10.84 17.70
N ALA A 394 23.86 -9.80 18.46
CA ALA A 394 23.69 -8.41 18.05
C ALA A 394 24.43 -8.11 16.74
N GLY A 395 25.68 -8.58 16.63
CA GLY A 395 26.49 -8.43 15.43
C GLY A 395 25.86 -9.11 14.21
N ALA A 396 25.31 -10.30 14.37
CA ALA A 396 24.60 -11.01 13.29
C ALA A 396 23.35 -10.26 12.82
N ILE A 397 22.51 -9.78 13.75
CA ILE A 397 21.33 -8.98 13.43
C ILE A 397 21.75 -7.69 12.70
N PHE A 398 22.84 -7.06 13.14
CA PHE A 398 23.36 -5.86 12.49
C PHE A 398 23.86 -6.12 11.07
N VAL A 399 24.61 -7.20 10.84
CA VAL A 399 25.05 -7.62 9.50
C VAL A 399 23.85 -7.84 8.58
N GLU A 400 22.80 -8.50 9.08
CA GLU A 400 21.56 -8.68 8.33
C GLU A 400 20.90 -7.35 7.99
N MET A 401 20.78 -6.45 8.97
CA MET A 401 20.14 -5.15 8.78
C MET A 401 20.87 -4.32 7.71
N VAL A 402 22.20 -4.32 7.73
CA VAL A 402 23.02 -3.65 6.71
C VAL A 402 22.79 -4.28 5.33
N ALA A 403 22.73 -5.61 5.24
CA ALA A 403 22.45 -6.30 3.98
C ALA A 403 21.04 -5.99 3.45
N ARG A 404 20.02 -6.02 4.32
CA ARG A 404 18.63 -5.66 3.98
C ARG A 404 18.53 -4.20 3.52
N TYR A 405 19.21 -3.29 4.20
CA TYR A 405 19.24 -1.87 3.84
C TYR A 405 19.87 -1.65 2.46
N ARG A 406 21.06 -2.22 2.20
CA ARG A 406 21.72 -2.12 0.88
C ARG A 406 20.83 -2.65 -0.24
N LYS A 407 20.14 -3.77 0.00
CA LYS A 407 19.20 -4.34 -0.97
C LYS A 407 18.01 -3.40 -1.23
N ALA A 408 17.42 -2.84 -0.18
CA ALA A 408 16.34 -1.87 -0.31
C ALA A 408 16.78 -0.61 -1.07
N GLU A 409 18.01 -0.14 -0.84
CA GLU A 409 18.62 0.99 -1.56
C GLU A 409 18.77 0.69 -3.05
N THR A 410 19.34 -0.47 -3.41
CA THR A 410 19.45 -0.88 -4.82
C THR A 410 18.10 -0.99 -5.53
N ILE A 411 17.06 -1.51 -4.85
CA ILE A 411 15.70 -1.60 -5.41
C ILE A 411 15.14 -0.20 -5.66
N LYS A 412 15.31 0.71 -4.70
CA LYS A 412 14.86 2.09 -4.83
C LYS A 412 15.56 2.79 -6.00
N ASP A 413 16.87 2.62 -6.14
CA ASP A 413 17.64 3.24 -7.23
C ASP A 413 17.22 2.69 -8.60
N THR A 414 16.98 1.38 -8.72
CA THR A 414 16.42 0.79 -9.96
C THR A 414 15.01 1.30 -10.26
N ALA A 415 14.17 1.50 -9.25
CA ALA A 415 12.81 2.02 -9.44
C ALA A 415 12.83 3.49 -9.89
N LEU A 416 13.73 4.30 -9.36
CA LEU A 416 13.93 5.68 -9.80
C LEU A 416 14.42 5.75 -11.25
N ALA A 417 15.40 4.93 -11.63
CA ALA A 417 15.87 4.86 -13.01
C ALA A 417 14.75 4.43 -13.99
N HIS A 418 13.90 3.47 -13.59
CA HIS A 418 12.73 3.08 -14.40
C HIS A 418 11.69 4.20 -14.51
N LEU A 419 11.50 5.00 -13.46
CA LEU A 419 10.59 6.15 -13.47
C LEU A 419 11.10 7.24 -14.43
N GLU A 420 12.37 7.61 -14.32
CA GLU A 420 13.01 8.59 -15.23
C GLU A 420 12.91 8.15 -16.69
N GLN A 421 13.16 6.87 -16.98
CA GLN A 421 13.00 6.32 -18.33
C GLN A 421 11.53 6.39 -18.81
N SER A 422 10.57 6.10 -17.93
CA SER A 422 9.15 6.18 -18.26
C SER A 422 8.69 7.62 -18.50
N GLU A 423 9.21 8.59 -17.75
CA GLU A 423 8.92 10.01 -17.95
C GLU A 423 9.43 10.49 -19.31
N HIS A 424 10.69 10.17 -19.66
CA HIS A 424 11.25 10.53 -20.96
C HIS A 424 10.48 9.92 -22.14
N LEU A 425 10.07 8.65 -22.03
CA LEU A 425 9.24 8.01 -23.06
C LEU A 425 7.84 8.64 -23.17
N LEU A 426 7.29 9.12 -22.04
CA LEU A 426 6.00 9.80 -22.03
C LEU A 426 6.12 11.17 -22.69
N GLU A 427 7.17 11.94 -22.37
CA GLU A 427 7.45 13.24 -22.98
C GLU A 427 7.61 13.12 -24.50
N GLU A 428 8.43 12.19 -24.98
CA GLU A 428 8.61 11.92 -26.42
C GLU A 428 7.27 11.56 -27.10
N ARG A 429 6.45 10.73 -26.45
CA ARG A 429 5.13 10.35 -26.98
C ARG A 429 4.15 11.52 -26.96
N ILE A 430 4.21 12.39 -25.96
CA ILE A 430 3.40 13.61 -25.90
C ILE A 430 3.80 14.51 -27.06
N GLU A 431 5.09 14.82 -27.23
CA GLU A 431 5.60 15.66 -28.32
C GLU A 431 5.13 15.17 -29.68
N LEU A 432 5.33 13.88 -29.99
CA LEU A 432 4.84 13.24 -31.21
C LEU A 432 3.33 13.40 -31.39
N ARG A 433 2.52 13.13 -30.36
CA ARG A 433 1.06 13.26 -30.45
C ARG A 433 0.61 14.70 -30.64
N THR A 434 1.25 15.67 -30.01
CA THR A 434 0.99 17.09 -30.26
C THR A 434 1.31 17.48 -31.69
N ALA A 435 2.45 17.04 -32.24
CA ALA A 435 2.81 17.32 -33.63
C ALA A 435 1.80 16.72 -34.63
N GLU A 436 1.38 15.47 -34.42
CA GLU A 436 0.32 14.82 -35.20
C GLU A 436 -1.01 15.59 -35.13
N LEU A 437 -1.40 16.03 -33.93
CA LEU A 437 -2.63 16.81 -33.75
C LEU A 437 -2.58 18.16 -34.44
N PHE A 438 -1.45 18.88 -34.36
CA PHE A 438 -1.28 20.16 -35.06
C PHE A 438 -1.36 19.99 -36.58
N ALA A 439 -0.71 18.96 -37.13
CA ALA A 439 -0.76 18.67 -38.57
C ALA A 439 -2.19 18.34 -39.03
N ALA A 440 -2.91 17.48 -38.29
CA ALA A 440 -4.30 17.14 -38.59
C ALA A 440 -5.24 18.36 -38.48
N GLN A 441 -5.00 19.24 -37.52
CA GLN A 441 -5.77 20.48 -37.36
C GLN A 441 -5.55 21.44 -38.54
N GLU A 442 -4.32 21.57 -39.03
CA GLU A 442 -4.00 22.39 -40.20
C GLU A 442 -4.62 21.83 -41.49
N GLU A 443 -4.52 20.51 -41.71
CA GLU A 443 -5.16 19.84 -42.85
C GLU A 443 -6.69 20.04 -42.83
N LEU A 444 -7.31 19.89 -41.66
CA LEU A 444 -8.74 20.12 -41.49
C LEU A 444 -9.12 21.59 -41.77
N ALA A 445 -8.31 22.54 -41.32
CA ALA A 445 -8.55 23.96 -41.55
C ALA A 445 -8.46 24.32 -43.05
N LEU A 446 -7.48 23.75 -43.77
CA LEU A 446 -7.35 23.90 -45.22
C LEU A 446 -8.53 23.28 -45.96
N ALA A 447 -8.93 22.07 -45.60
CA ALA A 447 -10.09 21.39 -46.19
C ALA A 447 -11.38 22.20 -46.00
N LEU A 448 -11.61 22.73 -44.79
CA LEU A 448 -12.78 23.56 -44.49
C LEU A 448 -12.78 24.87 -45.29
N THR A 449 -11.61 25.50 -45.44
CA THR A 449 -11.48 26.73 -46.20
C THR A 449 -11.76 26.48 -47.69
N SER A 450 -11.22 25.40 -48.25
CA SER A 450 -11.50 24.97 -49.63
C SER A 450 -12.99 24.70 -49.87
N GLU A 451 -13.65 23.97 -48.96
CA GLU A 451 -15.09 23.68 -49.04
C GLU A 451 -15.94 24.97 -49.03
N ARG A 452 -15.57 25.93 -48.18
CA ARG A 452 -16.25 27.24 -48.12
C ARG A 452 -16.06 28.04 -49.40
N THR A 453 -14.84 28.10 -49.93
CA THR A 453 -14.55 28.83 -51.18
C THR A 453 -15.33 28.22 -52.35
N LEU A 454 -15.32 26.89 -52.50
CA LEU A 454 -16.07 26.19 -53.55
C LEU A 454 -17.57 26.48 -53.47
N ARG A 455 -18.16 26.46 -52.27
CA ARG A 455 -19.57 26.83 -52.08
C ARG A 455 -19.84 28.28 -52.47
N GLN A 456 -18.94 29.20 -52.15
CA GLN A 456 -19.10 30.60 -52.48
C GLN A 456 -19.01 30.84 -54.00
N GLU A 457 -18.04 30.22 -54.67
CA GLU A 457 -17.88 30.27 -56.13
C GLU A 457 -19.12 29.71 -56.85
N GLN A 458 -19.64 28.56 -56.39
CA GLN A 458 -20.87 27.97 -56.94
C GLN A 458 -22.05 28.95 -56.85
N ARG A 459 -22.21 29.65 -55.72
CA ARG A 459 -23.27 30.65 -55.55
C ARG A 459 -23.09 31.86 -56.47
N GLN A 460 -21.88 32.39 -56.56
CA GLN A 460 -21.58 33.53 -57.44
C GLN A 460 -21.83 33.18 -58.91
N PHE A 461 -21.46 31.96 -59.32
CA PHE A 461 -21.70 31.45 -60.67
C PHE A 461 -23.20 31.43 -61.02
N PHE A 462 -24.06 30.89 -60.15
CA PHE A 462 -25.50 30.86 -60.38
C PHE A 462 -26.13 32.25 -60.44
N GLN A 463 -25.68 33.19 -59.58
CA GLN A 463 -26.17 34.57 -59.59
C GLN A 463 -25.77 35.30 -60.88
N MET A 464 -24.52 35.15 -61.31
CA MET A 464 -24.02 35.74 -62.56
C MET A 464 -24.78 35.20 -63.78
N ILE A 465 -24.87 33.87 -63.93
CA ILE A 465 -25.56 33.24 -65.06
C ILE A 465 -27.01 33.71 -65.16
N SER A 466 -27.67 33.86 -64.03
CA SER A 466 -29.08 34.25 -64.03
C SER A 466 -29.29 35.68 -64.56
N HIS A 467 -28.40 36.62 -64.21
CA HIS A 467 -28.44 37.97 -64.76
C HIS A 467 -28.09 37.99 -66.25
N GLU A 468 -27.04 37.30 -66.65
CA GLU A 468 -26.57 37.23 -68.04
C GLU A 468 -27.55 36.51 -68.97
N PHE A 469 -28.39 35.61 -68.47
CA PHE A 469 -29.46 34.99 -69.25
C PHE A 469 -30.75 35.81 -69.28
N ARG A 470 -31.08 36.56 -68.22
CA ARG A 470 -32.31 37.35 -68.16
C ARG A 470 -32.34 38.45 -69.24
N THR A 471 -31.21 39.12 -69.44
CA THR A 471 -31.06 40.22 -70.40
C THR A 471 -31.32 39.77 -71.86
N PRO A 472 -30.63 38.76 -72.42
CA PRO A 472 -30.88 38.32 -73.79
C PRO A 472 -32.27 37.69 -73.93
N LEU A 473 -32.78 36.97 -72.92
CA LEU A 473 -34.15 36.44 -72.97
C LEU A 473 -35.21 37.54 -73.02
N ALA A 474 -34.99 38.65 -72.30
CA ALA A 474 -35.88 39.82 -72.36
C ALA A 474 -35.84 40.52 -73.72
N VAL A 475 -34.66 40.63 -74.35
CA VAL A 475 -34.50 41.20 -75.70
C VAL A 475 -35.19 40.30 -76.74
N ILE A 476 -34.98 38.98 -76.68
CA ILE A 476 -35.60 38.03 -77.62
C ILE A 476 -37.12 38.02 -77.43
N ASP A 477 -37.63 38.06 -76.19
CA ASP A 477 -39.08 38.15 -75.94
C ASP A 477 -39.67 39.47 -76.45
N SER A 478 -38.94 40.58 -76.30
CA SER A 478 -39.38 41.90 -76.78
C SER A 478 -39.41 42.00 -78.30
N ALA A 479 -38.36 41.53 -78.99
CA ALA A 479 -38.31 41.49 -80.45
C ALA A 479 -39.41 40.59 -81.04
N ALA A 480 -39.66 39.44 -80.41
CA ALA A 480 -40.75 38.57 -80.81
C ALA A 480 -42.14 39.15 -80.44
N ALA A 481 -42.24 39.99 -79.42
CA ALA A 481 -43.47 40.73 -79.09
C ALA A 481 -43.77 41.81 -80.13
N GLU A 482 -42.76 42.54 -80.59
CA GLU A 482 -42.88 43.55 -81.65
C GLU A 482 -43.34 42.92 -82.98
N GLN A 483 -42.75 41.78 -83.37
CA GLN A 483 -43.21 41.01 -84.55
C GLN A 483 -44.66 40.53 -84.43
N SER A 484 -45.18 40.37 -83.21
CA SER A 484 -46.57 39.95 -82.98
C SER A 484 -47.56 41.12 -82.96
N ALA A 485 -47.10 42.38 -82.97
CA ALA A 485 -47.94 43.56 -82.79
C ALA A 485 -48.62 44.06 -84.09
N PHE A 486 -48.17 43.60 -85.26
CA PHE A 486 -48.71 44.00 -86.58
C PHE A 486 -49.20 42.79 -87.39
N PRO A 487 -50.36 42.20 -87.06
CA PRO A 487 -50.89 41.05 -87.77
C PRO A 487 -51.39 41.41 -89.19
N SER A 488 -50.86 40.73 -90.21
CA SER A 488 -51.35 40.74 -91.60
C SER A 488 -51.67 39.30 -92.03
N PRO A 489 -52.70 39.05 -92.87
CA PRO A 489 -53.00 37.72 -93.42
C PRO A 489 -51.81 37.05 -94.12
N GLU A 490 -50.87 37.84 -94.65
CA GLU A 490 -49.65 37.36 -95.33
C GLU A 490 -48.54 36.95 -94.34
N LEU A 491 -48.68 37.29 -93.05
CA LEU A 491 -47.66 37.12 -91.99
C LEU A 491 -48.10 36.14 -90.89
N GLU A 492 -49.16 35.36 -91.11
CA GLU A 492 -49.72 34.43 -90.12
C GLU A 492 -48.67 33.43 -89.62
N GLN A 493 -47.86 32.86 -90.53
CA GLN A 493 -46.79 31.92 -90.19
C GLN A 493 -45.64 32.57 -89.39
N GLN A 494 -45.36 33.86 -89.63
CA GLN A 494 -44.33 34.61 -88.88
C GLN A 494 -44.82 34.96 -87.47
N THR A 495 -46.09 35.36 -87.36
CA THR A 495 -46.76 35.63 -86.08
C THR A 495 -46.80 34.38 -85.19
N GLU A 496 -47.07 33.21 -85.79
CA GLU A 496 -47.04 31.94 -85.07
C GLU A 496 -45.63 31.57 -84.56
N ARG A 497 -44.61 31.77 -85.39
CA ARG A 497 -43.20 31.57 -85.00
C ARG A 497 -42.77 32.53 -83.89
N ALA A 498 -43.14 33.81 -83.98
CA ALA A 498 -42.89 34.79 -82.92
C ALA A 498 -43.56 34.37 -81.60
N ALA A 499 -44.80 33.89 -81.65
CA ALA A 499 -45.48 33.33 -80.47
C ALA A 499 -44.77 32.07 -79.92
N GLN A 500 -44.18 31.23 -80.76
CA GLN A 500 -43.35 30.10 -80.30
C GLN A 500 -42.07 30.57 -79.59
N ILE A 501 -41.35 31.56 -80.13
CA ILE A 501 -40.14 32.13 -79.55
C ILE A 501 -40.42 32.75 -78.18
N ARG A 502 -41.49 33.55 -78.04
CA ARG A 502 -41.90 34.14 -76.75
C ARG A 502 -42.20 33.07 -75.70
N ARG A 503 -42.89 31.99 -76.10
CA ARG A 503 -43.15 30.86 -75.19
C ARG A 503 -41.87 30.16 -74.75
N ALA A 504 -40.85 30.07 -75.62
CA ALA A 504 -39.55 29.54 -75.26
C ALA A 504 -38.77 30.49 -74.31
N CYS A 505 -38.80 31.80 -74.55
CA CYS A 505 -38.10 32.79 -73.72
C CYS A 505 -38.68 32.89 -72.31
N ARG A 506 -40.01 32.94 -72.19
CA ARG A 506 -40.70 32.90 -70.90
C ARG A 506 -40.41 31.60 -70.14
N ARG A 507 -40.37 30.49 -70.86
CA ARG A 507 -40.06 29.17 -70.28
C ARG A 507 -38.61 29.10 -69.74
N LEU A 508 -37.63 29.69 -70.42
CA LEU A 508 -36.25 29.79 -69.92
C LEU A 508 -36.12 30.77 -68.76
N THR A 509 -36.84 31.90 -68.80
CA THR A 509 -36.85 32.89 -67.71
C THR A 509 -37.41 32.27 -66.42
N SER A 510 -38.51 31.53 -66.52
CA SER A 510 -39.11 30.81 -65.38
C SER A 510 -38.19 29.76 -64.76
N LEU A 511 -37.35 29.07 -65.56
CA LEU A 511 -36.33 28.16 -65.05
C LEU A 511 -35.26 28.88 -64.23
N VAL A 512 -34.72 29.95 -64.80
CA VAL A 512 -33.68 30.76 -64.17
C VAL A 512 -34.20 31.31 -62.84
N ASP A 513 -35.41 31.84 -62.85
CA ASP A 513 -36.08 32.34 -61.63
C ASP A 513 -36.33 31.22 -60.62
N SER A 514 -36.73 30.01 -61.04
CA SER A 514 -36.94 28.87 -60.15
C SER A 514 -35.63 28.40 -59.47
N CYS A 515 -34.52 28.36 -60.21
CA CYS A 515 -33.21 28.04 -59.65
C CYS A 515 -32.72 29.12 -58.66
N LEU A 516 -32.94 30.41 -58.97
CA LEU A 516 -32.60 31.51 -58.08
C LEU A 516 -33.45 31.54 -56.81
N VAL A 517 -34.76 31.26 -56.92
CA VAL A 517 -35.64 31.15 -55.76
C VAL A 517 -35.15 30.02 -54.86
N ASN A 518 -34.71 28.89 -55.42
CA ASN A 518 -34.11 27.83 -54.62
C ASN A 518 -32.80 28.25 -53.91
N ASP A 519 -31.84 28.84 -54.64
CA ASP A 519 -30.59 29.33 -54.05
C ASP A 519 -30.84 30.37 -52.93
N ARG A 520 -31.86 31.23 -53.09
CA ARG A 520 -32.27 32.18 -52.05
C ARG A 520 -32.83 31.49 -50.81
N MET A 521 -33.67 30.46 -50.99
CA MET A 521 -34.26 29.70 -49.88
C MET A 521 -33.22 28.86 -49.12
N ASP A 522 -32.14 28.42 -49.77
CA ASP A 522 -31.06 27.63 -49.14
C ASP A 522 -30.01 28.49 -48.39
N LYS A 523 -30.20 29.82 -48.32
CA LYS A 523 -29.36 30.71 -47.50
C LYS A 523 -29.69 30.56 -46.01
N THR A 524 -28.66 30.38 -45.20
CA THR A 524 -28.74 30.49 -43.75
C THR A 524 -29.22 31.89 -43.36
N GLY A 525 -30.37 31.98 -42.67
CA GLY A 525 -31.00 33.24 -42.30
C GLY A 525 -32.05 33.75 -43.30
N PHE A 526 -32.47 32.96 -44.30
CA PHE A 526 -33.64 33.29 -45.10
C PHE A 526 -34.88 33.42 -44.19
N THR A 527 -35.58 34.54 -44.30
CA THR A 527 -36.79 34.84 -43.51
C THR A 527 -37.92 35.25 -44.45
N LEU A 528 -39.14 34.80 -44.14
CA LEU A 528 -40.33 35.18 -44.89
C LEU A 528 -40.72 36.62 -44.55
N HIS A 529 -41.03 37.42 -45.58
CA HIS A 529 -41.52 38.78 -45.38
C HIS A 529 -43.05 38.75 -45.28
N GLY A 530 -43.56 38.43 -44.08
CA GLY A 530 -44.99 38.41 -43.81
C GLY A 530 -45.61 39.81 -43.83
N ALA A 531 -46.47 40.09 -44.82
CA ALA A 531 -47.27 41.31 -44.90
C ALA A 531 -48.76 40.96 -45.05
N PRO A 532 -49.69 41.77 -44.52
CA PRO A 532 -51.13 41.57 -44.73
C PRO A 532 -51.48 41.82 -46.20
N VAL A 533 -52.11 40.83 -46.83
CA VAL A 533 -52.50 40.87 -48.25
C VAL A 533 -53.96 40.46 -48.37
N ALA A 534 -54.72 41.15 -49.23
CA ALA A 534 -56.08 40.72 -49.55
C ALA A 534 -56.04 39.39 -50.29
N VAL A 535 -56.82 38.39 -49.83
CA VAL A 535 -56.79 37.05 -50.43
C VAL A 535 -57.32 37.07 -51.87
N ALA A 536 -58.32 37.92 -52.13
CA ALA A 536 -58.80 38.21 -53.48
C ALA A 536 -57.66 38.66 -54.41
N ASP A 537 -56.81 39.60 -53.97
CA ASP A 537 -55.67 40.08 -54.76
C ASP A 537 -54.63 38.98 -55.03
N LEU A 538 -54.43 38.02 -54.11
CA LEU A 538 -53.53 36.88 -54.35
C LEU A 538 -54.04 36.00 -55.48
N LEU A 539 -55.33 35.71 -55.48
CA LEU A 539 -56.01 34.88 -56.48
C LEU A 539 -56.05 35.58 -57.84
N GLU A 540 -56.42 36.86 -57.87
CA GLU A 540 -56.48 37.65 -59.10
C GLU A 540 -55.10 37.82 -59.74
N HIS A 541 -54.07 38.18 -58.96
CA HIS A 541 -52.73 38.32 -59.52
C HIS A 541 -52.16 36.98 -60.00
N ALA A 542 -52.39 35.89 -59.26
CA ALA A 542 -51.95 34.57 -59.72
C ALA A 542 -52.66 34.16 -61.02
N ALA A 543 -53.96 34.48 -61.16
CA ALA A 543 -54.71 34.26 -62.39
C ALA A 543 -54.20 35.14 -63.54
N GLN A 544 -53.80 36.38 -63.29
CA GLN A 544 -53.22 37.28 -64.30
C GLN A 544 -51.82 36.85 -64.78
N LEU A 545 -51.06 36.16 -63.94
CA LEU A 545 -49.71 35.66 -64.26
C LEU A 545 -49.72 34.45 -65.22
N VAL A 546 -50.87 33.83 -65.45
CA VAL A 546 -51.02 32.65 -66.31
C VAL A 546 -51.63 33.03 -67.66
N GLN A 547 -51.18 32.39 -68.73
CA GLN A 547 -51.69 32.64 -70.09
C GLN A 547 -52.91 31.78 -70.38
N TRP A 548 -54.07 32.41 -70.40
CA TRP A 548 -55.34 31.75 -70.70
C TRP A 548 -55.47 31.45 -72.19
N SER A 549 -55.98 30.27 -72.52
CA SER A 549 -56.48 29.94 -73.85
C SER A 549 -57.94 30.43 -73.96
N PRO A 550 -58.43 30.87 -75.15
CA PRO A 550 -59.82 31.30 -75.34
C PRO A 550 -60.88 30.23 -75.01
N LYS A 551 -60.46 28.98 -74.79
CA LYS A 551 -61.30 27.82 -74.52
C LYS A 551 -61.49 27.50 -73.02
N HIS A 552 -60.85 28.25 -72.13
CA HIS A 552 -60.95 28.04 -70.68
C HIS A 552 -61.82 29.12 -70.03
N ARG A 553 -62.63 28.75 -69.05
CA ARG A 553 -63.41 29.68 -68.21
C ARG A 553 -62.92 29.57 -66.77
N LEU A 554 -62.52 30.70 -66.20
CA LEU A 554 -62.08 30.78 -64.80
C LEU A 554 -63.26 31.16 -63.92
N HIS A 555 -63.44 30.40 -62.85
CA HIS A 555 -64.39 30.69 -61.79
C HIS A 555 -63.61 30.93 -60.49
N LEU A 556 -63.70 32.16 -59.96
CA LEU A 556 -63.10 32.54 -58.69
C LEU A 556 -64.17 32.51 -57.60
N PHE A 557 -63.99 31.63 -56.61
CA PHE A 557 -64.88 31.54 -55.46
C PHE A 557 -64.18 32.05 -54.21
N THR A 558 -64.42 33.32 -53.90
CA THR A 558 -63.83 34.03 -52.74
C THR A 558 -64.81 34.26 -51.59
N GLN A 559 -66.08 33.86 -51.72
CA GLN A 559 -67.12 34.15 -50.73
C GLN A 559 -66.86 33.55 -49.33
N ALA A 560 -66.06 32.49 -49.26
CA ALA A 560 -65.67 31.82 -48.01
C ALA A 560 -64.21 32.10 -47.59
N SER A 561 -63.53 33.02 -48.27
CA SER A 561 -62.13 33.39 -47.98
C SER A 561 -62.05 34.46 -46.88
N PRO A 562 -61.02 34.46 -46.02
CA PRO A 562 -60.76 35.60 -45.14
C PRO A 562 -60.37 36.84 -45.96
N ASP A 563 -60.79 38.04 -45.54
CA ASP A 563 -60.54 39.29 -46.27
C ASP A 563 -59.03 39.57 -46.45
N GLN A 564 -58.23 39.25 -45.44
CA GLN A 564 -56.77 39.41 -45.45
C GLN A 564 -56.05 38.20 -44.83
N TRP A 565 -54.83 37.94 -45.31
CA TRP A 565 -53.93 36.93 -44.77
C TRP A 565 -52.50 37.48 -44.68
N VAL A 566 -51.73 37.09 -43.64
CA VAL A 566 -50.32 37.51 -43.51
C VAL A 566 -49.42 36.42 -44.09
N CYS A 567 -48.77 36.73 -45.21
CA CYS A 567 -47.82 35.82 -45.87
C CYS A 567 -46.80 36.61 -46.71
N ASP A 568 -45.77 35.92 -47.22
CA ASP A 568 -44.91 36.51 -48.25
C ASP A 568 -45.64 36.46 -49.60
N ALA A 569 -46.28 37.57 -49.95
CA ALA A 569 -47.16 37.69 -51.11
C ALA A 569 -46.47 37.27 -52.42
N ALA A 570 -45.19 37.61 -52.58
CA ALA A 570 -44.45 37.34 -53.80
C ALA A 570 -44.25 35.83 -53.99
N LEU A 571 -43.83 35.13 -52.92
CA LEU A 571 -43.63 33.68 -52.97
C LEU A 571 -44.95 32.93 -53.11
N VAL A 572 -46.00 33.33 -52.37
CA VAL A 572 -47.31 32.68 -52.47
C VAL A 572 -47.92 32.85 -53.87
N ARG A 573 -47.78 34.03 -54.49
CA ARG A 573 -48.19 34.24 -55.89
C ARG A 573 -47.46 33.32 -56.87
N ILE A 574 -46.15 33.10 -56.67
CA ILE A 574 -45.35 32.17 -57.49
C ILE A 574 -45.83 30.72 -57.30
N ALA A 575 -46.07 30.32 -56.06
CA ALA A 575 -46.58 28.98 -55.76
C ALA A 575 -47.96 28.76 -56.41
N LEU A 576 -48.88 29.71 -56.25
CA LEU A 576 -50.22 29.64 -56.82
C LEU A 576 -50.20 29.71 -58.35
N SER A 577 -49.38 30.58 -58.96
CA SER A 577 -49.26 30.65 -60.42
C SER A 577 -48.72 29.35 -61.02
N ASN A 578 -47.80 28.65 -60.34
CA ASN A 578 -47.31 27.35 -60.79
C ASN A 578 -48.40 26.26 -60.77
N VAL A 579 -49.29 26.31 -59.77
CA VAL A 579 -50.42 25.37 -59.65
C VAL A 579 -51.49 25.68 -60.71
N VAL A 580 -51.83 26.96 -60.91
CA VAL A 580 -52.79 27.40 -61.93
C VAL A 580 -52.27 27.16 -63.35
N ASP A 581 -50.98 27.40 -63.61
CA ASP A 581 -50.34 27.11 -64.92
C ASP A 581 -50.39 25.61 -65.25
N ASN A 582 -50.32 24.73 -64.23
CA ASN A 582 -50.54 23.30 -64.45
C ASN A 582 -52.01 23.01 -64.81
N ALA A 583 -52.97 23.55 -64.08
CA ALA A 583 -54.39 23.37 -64.37
C ALA A 583 -54.74 23.80 -65.81
N VAL A 584 -54.24 24.95 -66.26
CA VAL A 584 -54.45 25.47 -67.62
C VAL A 584 -53.84 24.55 -68.69
N LYS A 585 -52.66 23.96 -68.44
CA LYS A 585 -51.99 23.08 -69.41
C LYS A 585 -52.67 21.72 -69.58
N TYR A 586 -53.28 21.18 -68.52
CA TYR A 586 -53.80 19.81 -68.51
C TYR A 586 -55.32 19.72 -68.65
N ALA A 587 -56.06 20.82 -68.51
CA ALA A 587 -57.50 20.90 -68.77
C ALA A 587 -57.83 20.84 -70.27
N LYS A 588 -58.74 19.93 -70.67
CA LYS A 588 -59.17 19.73 -72.07
C LYS A 588 -60.30 20.71 -72.45
N ALA A 589 -60.00 22.01 -72.50
CA ALA A 589 -60.98 23.08 -72.80
C ALA A 589 -62.20 23.01 -71.86
N GLY A 590 -62.04 23.57 -70.67
CA GLY A 590 -62.95 23.34 -69.55
C GLY A 590 -62.86 24.39 -68.46
N GLU A 591 -63.67 24.21 -67.42
CA GLU A 591 -63.82 25.13 -66.30
C GLU A 591 -62.69 24.92 -65.27
N ILE A 592 -62.01 26.00 -64.90
CA ILE A 592 -61.00 25.98 -63.83
C ILE A 592 -61.57 26.71 -62.64
N PHE A 593 -61.61 26.03 -61.51
CA PHE A 593 -62.15 26.56 -60.27
C PHE A 593 -61.00 26.89 -59.33
N ILE A 594 -60.92 28.14 -58.88
CA ILE A 594 -60.00 28.53 -57.83
C ILE A 594 -60.83 28.98 -56.62
N THR A 595 -60.61 28.30 -55.51
CA THR A 595 -61.31 28.54 -54.24
C THR A 595 -60.28 28.95 -53.19
N ALA A 596 -60.69 29.83 -52.29
CA ALA A 596 -59.91 30.15 -51.10
C ALA A 596 -60.81 30.05 -49.88
N VAL A 597 -60.40 29.25 -48.90
CA VAL A 597 -61.15 29.00 -47.67
C VAL A 597 -60.17 28.93 -46.50
N LYS A 598 -60.59 29.38 -45.33
CA LYS A 598 -59.86 29.06 -44.10
C LYS A 598 -60.31 27.68 -43.61
N ASN A 599 -59.41 26.71 -43.60
CA ASN A 599 -59.76 25.36 -43.16
C ASN A 599 -59.84 25.23 -41.63
N ASP A 600 -60.36 24.09 -41.15
CA ASP A 600 -60.56 23.83 -39.71
C ASP A 600 -59.25 23.84 -38.91
N ALA A 601 -58.12 23.57 -39.56
CA ALA A 601 -56.79 23.65 -38.96
C ALA A 601 -56.26 25.09 -38.82
N GLY A 602 -57.04 26.09 -39.24
CA GLY A 602 -56.68 27.51 -39.17
C GLY A 602 -55.68 27.96 -40.22
N LEU A 603 -55.48 27.18 -41.29
CA LEU A 603 -54.63 27.52 -42.44
C LEU A 603 -55.47 28.14 -43.56
N LEU A 604 -54.85 29.00 -44.38
CA LEU A 604 -55.44 29.43 -45.63
C LEU A 604 -55.25 28.33 -46.66
N GLU A 605 -56.37 27.80 -47.14
CA GLU A 605 -56.44 26.75 -48.14
C GLU A 605 -56.81 27.38 -49.48
N LEU A 606 -55.92 27.20 -50.46
CA LEU A 606 -56.06 27.67 -51.83
C LEU A 606 -56.15 26.45 -52.74
N SER A 607 -57.34 26.17 -53.24
CA SER A 607 -57.59 24.97 -54.04
C SER A 607 -57.85 25.32 -55.49
N VAL A 608 -57.14 24.65 -56.40
CA VAL A 608 -57.25 24.81 -57.85
C VAL A 608 -57.73 23.48 -58.43
N ALA A 609 -58.96 23.45 -58.93
CA ALA A 609 -59.56 22.28 -59.54
C ALA A 609 -59.75 22.45 -61.05
N ASP A 610 -59.44 21.39 -61.80
CA ASP A 610 -59.63 21.28 -63.25
C ASP A 610 -60.39 20.00 -63.64
N ASP A 611 -61.03 20.04 -64.81
CA ASP A 611 -61.74 18.92 -65.44
C ASP A 611 -60.86 18.13 -66.43
N GLY A 612 -59.54 18.18 -66.23
CA GLY A 612 -58.55 17.56 -67.09
C GLY A 612 -58.52 16.03 -67.05
N SER A 613 -57.51 15.45 -67.70
CA SER A 613 -57.42 13.99 -67.87
C SER A 613 -57.12 13.20 -66.58
N GLY A 614 -56.99 13.87 -65.45
CA GLY A 614 -56.52 13.31 -64.18
C GLY A 614 -55.07 12.81 -64.22
N ILE A 615 -54.55 12.45 -63.05
CA ILE A 615 -53.17 12.03 -62.81
C ILE A 615 -53.16 10.57 -62.29
N SER A 616 -52.28 9.72 -62.81
CA SER A 616 -52.14 8.35 -62.29
C SER A 616 -51.43 8.32 -60.93
N LEU A 617 -51.71 7.30 -60.12
CA LEU A 617 -51.13 7.14 -58.78
C LEU A 617 -49.58 7.14 -58.79
N GLU A 618 -48.97 6.52 -59.81
CA GLU A 618 -47.50 6.52 -59.97
C GLU A 618 -46.93 7.93 -60.17
N VAL A 619 -47.63 8.78 -60.93
CA VAL A 619 -47.22 10.16 -61.17
C VAL A 619 -47.49 11.01 -59.94
N MET A 620 -48.58 10.79 -59.21
CA MET A 620 -48.89 11.51 -57.96
C MET A 620 -47.80 11.35 -56.89
N ASN A 621 -47.16 10.19 -56.81
CA ASN A 621 -46.09 9.93 -55.83
C ASN A 621 -44.78 10.67 -56.12
N LYS A 622 -44.52 11.04 -57.38
CA LYS A 622 -43.24 11.64 -57.81
C LYS A 622 -43.37 13.07 -58.33
N MET A 623 -44.57 13.57 -58.55
CA MET A 623 -44.81 14.88 -59.17
C MET A 623 -44.28 16.09 -58.38
N PHE A 624 -43.97 15.89 -57.10
CA PHE A 624 -43.39 16.92 -56.23
C PHE A 624 -41.87 16.81 -56.12
N ASP A 625 -41.21 15.83 -56.75
CA ASP A 625 -39.76 15.69 -56.76
C ASP A 625 -39.13 16.61 -57.83
N GLN A 626 -37.86 16.94 -57.64
CA GLN A 626 -37.15 17.86 -58.52
C GLN A 626 -36.93 17.22 -59.90
N PHE A 627 -37.31 17.92 -60.98
CA PHE A 627 -37.14 17.52 -62.39
C PHE A 627 -38.03 16.35 -62.87
N GLU A 628 -38.99 15.88 -62.07
CA GLU A 628 -39.87 14.79 -62.45
C GLU A 628 -40.99 15.21 -63.43
N ARG A 629 -41.35 14.32 -64.36
CA ARG A 629 -42.42 14.51 -65.37
C ARG A 629 -43.26 13.24 -65.50
N GLY A 630 -44.59 13.36 -65.49
CA GLY A 630 -45.49 12.21 -65.73
C GLY A 630 -45.35 11.62 -67.15
N ASN A 631 -45.48 10.29 -67.28
CA ASN A 631 -45.29 9.48 -68.49
C ASN A 631 -46.33 9.75 -69.62
N ARG A 632 -46.36 10.97 -70.18
CA ARG A 632 -47.07 11.26 -71.44
C ARG A 632 -46.19 12.08 -72.38
N THR A 633 -45.91 11.50 -73.54
CA THR A 633 -45.00 11.99 -74.58
C THR A 633 -45.57 13.07 -75.50
N ASP A 634 -46.77 13.59 -75.26
CA ASP A 634 -47.37 14.61 -76.16
C ASP A 634 -47.54 15.99 -75.51
N GLN A 635 -46.79 16.95 -76.08
CA GLN A 635 -47.04 18.40 -76.21
C GLN A 635 -47.29 19.31 -74.98
N ALA A 636 -47.30 18.84 -73.73
CA ALA A 636 -47.38 19.73 -72.55
C ALA A 636 -45.99 20.33 -72.16
N ARG A 637 -45.84 21.66 -72.24
CA ARG A 637 -44.58 22.42 -72.02
C ARG A 637 -44.29 22.70 -70.52
N GLY A 638 -43.17 22.17 -69.97
CA GLY A 638 -42.66 22.47 -68.61
C GLY A 638 -41.36 21.71 -68.25
N PHE A 639 -40.65 22.07 -67.17
CA PHE A 639 -39.35 21.47 -66.75
C PHE A 639 -39.40 20.66 -65.44
N GLY A 640 -40.57 20.43 -64.84
CA GLY A 640 -40.69 19.62 -63.61
C GLY A 640 -40.25 20.34 -62.32
N LEU A 641 -40.07 21.66 -62.33
CA LEU A 641 -39.70 22.44 -61.13
C LEU A 641 -40.89 23.17 -60.48
N GLY A 642 -41.99 23.43 -61.20
CA GLY A 642 -43.07 24.29 -60.72
C GLY A 642 -43.75 23.78 -59.43
N LEU A 643 -44.12 22.49 -59.40
CA LEU A 643 -44.75 21.87 -58.24
C LEU A 643 -43.79 21.69 -57.06
N TRP A 644 -42.52 21.36 -57.34
CA TRP A 644 -41.48 21.27 -56.32
C TRP A 644 -41.22 22.63 -55.64
N VAL A 645 -41.12 23.72 -56.42
CA VAL A 645 -40.98 25.09 -55.89
C VAL A 645 -42.24 25.50 -55.12
N ALA A 646 -43.44 25.25 -55.66
CA ALA A 646 -44.68 25.58 -54.99
C ALA A 646 -44.80 24.86 -53.64
N ARG A 647 -44.46 23.57 -53.57
CA ARG A 647 -44.50 22.77 -52.34
C ARG A 647 -43.45 23.24 -51.33
N ARG A 648 -42.24 23.60 -51.78
CA ARG A 648 -41.20 24.17 -50.92
C ARG A 648 -41.63 25.50 -50.31
N ILE A 649 -42.27 26.37 -51.10
CA ILE A 649 -42.84 27.65 -50.61
C ILE A 649 -43.95 27.39 -49.59
N ALA A 650 -44.86 26.44 -49.83
CA ALA A 650 -45.92 26.06 -48.90
C ALA A 650 -45.35 25.62 -47.54
N ARG A 651 -44.33 24.75 -47.58
CA ARG A 651 -43.63 24.24 -46.39
C ARG A 651 -42.88 25.32 -45.62
N LEU A 652 -42.27 26.28 -46.33
CA LEU A 652 -41.67 27.45 -45.68
C LEU A 652 -42.71 28.28 -44.94
N HIS A 653 -43.93 28.38 -45.47
CA HIS A 653 -45.06 29.03 -44.82
C HIS A 653 -45.80 28.13 -43.82
N GLY A 654 -45.25 26.98 -43.43
CA GLY A 654 -45.82 26.10 -42.42
C GLY A 654 -47.03 25.27 -42.86
N GLY A 655 -47.30 25.17 -44.18
CA GLY A 655 -48.29 24.25 -44.75
C GLY A 655 -47.68 23.21 -45.70
N ASP A 656 -48.46 22.69 -46.65
CA ASP A 656 -48.01 21.77 -47.72
C ASP A 656 -48.92 21.89 -48.95
N ILE A 657 -48.55 21.23 -50.05
CA ILE A 657 -49.43 21.03 -51.21
C ILE A 657 -49.90 19.57 -51.25
N GLN A 658 -51.21 19.40 -51.43
CA GLN A 658 -51.86 18.11 -51.64
C GLN A 658 -52.51 18.06 -53.03
N VAL A 659 -52.73 16.83 -53.51
CA VAL A 659 -53.37 16.60 -54.81
C VAL A 659 -54.39 15.48 -54.67
N GLU A 660 -55.58 15.70 -55.22
CA GLU A 660 -56.64 14.72 -55.35
C GLU A 660 -56.99 14.59 -56.84
N SER A 661 -56.84 13.39 -57.41
CA SER A 661 -57.08 13.18 -58.83
C SER A 661 -57.43 11.74 -59.15
N GLU A 662 -58.39 11.56 -60.05
CA GLU A 662 -58.76 10.28 -60.65
C GLU A 662 -58.57 10.37 -62.19
N PRO A 663 -57.92 9.39 -62.84
CA PRO A 663 -57.79 9.39 -64.30
C PRO A 663 -59.14 9.54 -65.01
N GLY A 664 -59.26 10.58 -65.84
CA GLY A 664 -60.46 10.91 -66.61
C GLY A 664 -61.51 11.77 -65.89
N ARG A 665 -61.27 12.19 -64.64
CA ARG A 665 -62.23 12.96 -63.83
C ARG A 665 -61.75 14.35 -63.37
N GLY A 666 -60.51 14.71 -63.65
CA GLY A 666 -59.93 16.00 -63.27
C GLY A 666 -58.88 15.91 -62.16
N THR A 667 -58.38 17.06 -61.74
CA THR A 667 -57.33 17.20 -60.70
C THR A 667 -57.68 18.37 -59.79
N CYS A 668 -57.56 18.19 -58.48
CA CYS A 668 -57.63 19.26 -57.49
C CYS A 668 -56.29 19.36 -56.76
N PHE A 669 -55.64 20.52 -56.83
CA PHE A 669 -54.47 20.84 -56.04
C PHE A 669 -54.85 21.75 -54.89
N THR A 670 -54.48 21.36 -53.68
CA THR A 670 -54.79 22.11 -52.45
C THR A 670 -53.50 22.61 -51.83
N LEU A 671 -53.28 23.93 -51.87
CA LEU A 671 -52.14 24.62 -51.25
C LEU A 671 -52.56 25.17 -49.89
N THR A 672 -51.88 24.76 -48.82
CA THR A 672 -52.14 25.28 -47.46
C THR A 672 -51.02 26.22 -47.02
N ILE A 673 -51.39 27.35 -46.41
CA ILE A 673 -50.48 28.41 -45.96
C ILE A 673 -50.82 28.80 -44.51
N ALA A 674 -49.85 28.74 -43.60
CA ALA A 674 -50.06 29.24 -42.24
C ALA A 674 -49.94 30.77 -42.17
N ASN A 675 -50.65 31.37 -41.23
CA ASN A 675 -50.59 32.81 -41.00
C ASN A 675 -49.21 33.19 -40.43
N GLN A 676 -48.47 34.06 -41.11
CA GLN A 676 -47.13 34.46 -40.70
C GLN A 676 -47.19 35.58 -39.66
N LYS A 677 -46.11 35.73 -38.88
CA LYS A 677 -45.93 36.94 -38.06
C LYS A 677 -45.60 38.11 -38.98
N ILE A 678 -46.20 39.27 -38.72
CA ILE A 678 -45.85 40.50 -39.44
C ILE A 678 -44.36 40.77 -39.19
N ALA A 679 -43.59 40.89 -40.26
CA ALA A 679 -42.20 41.32 -40.15
C ALA A 679 -42.21 42.78 -39.66
N GLY A 680 -41.67 43.02 -38.46
CA GLY A 680 -41.57 44.34 -37.85
C GLY A 680 -40.52 45.21 -38.53
#